data_AF-A0A368T958-F1
#
_entry.id   AF-A0A368T958-F1
#
_cell.length_a   1.000
_cell.length_b   1.000
_cell.length_c   1.000
_cell.angle_alpha   90.00
_cell.angle_beta   90.00
_cell.angle_gamma   90.00
#
_symmetry.space_group_name_H-M   'P 1'
#
loop_
_entity.id
_entity.type
_entity.pdbx_description
1 polymer ?
#
loop_
_entity_poly.entity_id
_entity_poly.type
_entity_poly.pdbx_seq_one_letter_code
_entity_poly.pdbx_strand_id
1 'polypeptide(L)'
;MNGAAPPVAARRTRYRAVAVYTALVVAPVAGTAAVLLSVGDAAWRETAGPALPALPLLARTLLAVAVVIAVCRALGALALRFGQPPVIGEIAGGIVLGPSLLQTVWPGAGDHVFTAEVVGTLDVVAQLGVVLFVFVAGLELRPRALAGSGGTALVVSHVGMAVPLLCGVVLAVAVHGRFAPDGVAVVPFALFIGVALSITALPVLARILRDSGWLGTRVGTLAMTCAMVDDVTAWCLLAVVLSLSGAGSAAGIGVTIVATALLAAALLLLGRGLARAPAWDRRVGLPAALVALFVVAAAAEWSGVHAIFGAFLLGVVIPADSALARRVHEGTGLLGPLLLPVFFALSGLRTDITALGTDPVLWGWCLLVLVVACGGKLIAAGVAARAMGMGRRDAVCVGGLMNCRGLTELIVLNVGLTLGVIDTTLFTMLVIMALVSTAMAAPLLGRRPDPTDATPTGPDDTERTSMAPSTPSDGGRGRRVLDEVIARASDADAAAVRAWATHGTTPGSGEVAAMADLLADHEHGGRRLVDDLPRPDSADPRAIRSVGVIGGGTAGYLTALALRAKRPWLDVTLVESPSMPIIGVGEATTPSMVPFLHHYLGVDPAELYERVRPTWKMGIRFDWGANPDGFMAPFDWNANSVGILGSLREQGDINAFTLQSLYMRADRVPVFRLGDRYATLLDRLPYAYHLDNERFVRYLTELAERRGVRHVQARLADVVKSADDWIDHVRTTDGETLEFDFWVDCTGFRSMLLGKALGTPFTSYADSLFCDSAVTGNVDHGGVLKPYTTATTMNAGWRWTIPTPESDHLGYVFASGALSDEEAAAELARSAPGVTEPRFVRFRVGRHHEAWRGNVMGVGNSYAFVEPLESSGLMMITLEILALVSSLPASWSEPCARDVVNQALAQKWDAMRWFLTLHYRFNDRLDTPFWRDARERSDVSGLRPLLDAFATGAPLRFRDAVTRGFLESAAPTFYGLEGVDCLLLGQKVPTRLLPATEPHEAWRRRKAGADALVRQGVGQREALDAFAADPALHAAILDDPGSWVSASGTDRLVRNEEPSFAPPARAAAAT
;
A
#
# COMPACT_ATOMS: atom_id res chain seq x y z
N MET A 1 -43.02 13.31 7.99
CA MET A 1 -44.13 13.69 7.10
C MET A 1 -43.55 14.68 6.08
N ASN A 2 -43.55 14.52 4.76
CA ASN A 2 -44.04 13.53 3.81
C ASN A 2 -42.91 13.24 2.82
N GLY A 3 -42.39 12.01 2.78
CA GLY A 3 -41.40 11.57 1.80
C GLY A 3 -42.09 10.70 0.75
N ALA A 4 -42.08 11.15 -0.49
CA ALA A 4 -42.62 10.39 -1.62
C ALA A 4 -41.88 9.05 -1.75
N ALA A 5 -42.64 7.96 -1.73
CA ALA A 5 -42.13 6.60 -1.87
C ALA A 5 -41.53 6.38 -3.28
N PRO A 6 -40.46 5.57 -3.41
CA PRO A 6 -39.89 5.24 -4.71
C PRO A 6 -40.90 4.44 -5.54
N PRO A 7 -40.88 4.54 -6.88
CA PRO A 7 -41.89 3.90 -7.73
C PRO A 7 -41.84 2.39 -7.53
N VAL A 8 -42.97 1.84 -7.07
CA VAL A 8 -43.23 0.43 -6.76
C VAL A 8 -42.84 -0.52 -7.91
N ALA A 9 -42.74 0.00 -9.13
CA ALA A 9 -42.33 -0.71 -10.34
C ALA A 9 -40.90 -1.31 -10.24
N ALA A 10 -39.88 -0.57 -9.78
CA ALA A 10 -38.49 -1.03 -9.85
C ALA A 10 -38.16 -2.16 -8.85
N ARG A 11 -38.81 -2.15 -7.66
CA ARG A 11 -38.71 -3.26 -6.71
C ARG A 11 -39.41 -4.51 -7.23
N ARG A 12 -40.60 -4.38 -7.83
CA ARG A 12 -41.31 -5.50 -8.43
C ARG A 12 -40.51 -6.18 -9.54
N THR A 13 -39.73 -5.43 -10.33
CA THR A 13 -38.91 -6.00 -11.41
C THR A 13 -37.72 -6.81 -10.89
N ARG A 14 -37.03 -6.35 -9.83
CA ARG A 14 -35.94 -7.14 -9.20
C ARG A 14 -36.46 -8.40 -8.51
N TYR A 15 -37.57 -8.30 -7.76
CA TYR A 15 -38.17 -9.49 -7.14
C TYR A 15 -38.74 -10.46 -8.18
N ARG A 16 -39.31 -9.95 -9.29
CA ARG A 16 -39.69 -10.79 -10.44
C ARG A 16 -38.49 -11.45 -11.10
N ALA A 17 -37.39 -10.73 -11.34
CA ALA A 17 -36.20 -11.31 -11.96
C ALA A 17 -35.59 -12.43 -11.09
N VAL A 18 -35.51 -12.23 -9.78
CA VAL A 18 -35.04 -13.26 -8.85
C VAL A 18 -36.03 -14.43 -8.77
N ALA A 19 -37.34 -14.18 -8.70
CA ALA A 19 -38.35 -15.24 -8.68
C ALA A 19 -38.37 -16.04 -9.99
N VAL A 20 -38.23 -15.37 -11.14
CA VAL A 20 -38.17 -16.00 -12.47
C VAL A 20 -36.89 -16.80 -12.62
N TYR A 21 -35.73 -16.28 -12.21
CA TYR A 21 -34.47 -17.01 -12.26
C TYR A 21 -34.49 -18.23 -11.32
N THR A 22 -35.06 -18.07 -10.12
CA THR A 22 -35.21 -19.17 -9.16
C THR A 22 -36.16 -20.24 -9.71
N ALA A 23 -37.28 -19.84 -10.33
CA ALA A 23 -38.28 -20.77 -10.85
C ALA A 23 -37.88 -21.45 -12.18
N LEU A 24 -37.14 -20.77 -13.06
CA LEU A 24 -36.79 -21.26 -14.40
C LEU A 24 -35.39 -21.88 -14.49
N VAL A 25 -34.49 -21.57 -13.55
CA VAL A 25 -33.10 -22.07 -13.59
C VAL A 25 -32.80 -22.88 -12.34
N VAL A 26 -32.97 -22.30 -11.15
CA VAL A 26 -32.57 -22.97 -9.91
C VAL A 26 -33.48 -24.16 -9.57
N ALA A 27 -34.80 -23.99 -9.63
CA ALA A 27 -35.76 -25.05 -9.31
C ALA A 27 -35.74 -26.21 -10.33
N PRO A 28 -35.60 -25.99 -11.66
CA PRO A 28 -35.43 -27.09 -12.60
C PRO A 28 -34.08 -27.79 -12.48
N VAL A 29 -32.99 -27.07 -12.18
CA VAL A 29 -31.67 -27.70 -11.95
C VAL A 29 -31.66 -28.51 -10.66
N ALA A 30 -32.21 -27.96 -9.57
CA ALA A 30 -32.36 -28.68 -8.30
C ALA A 30 -33.35 -29.85 -8.42
N GLY A 31 -34.46 -29.67 -9.16
CA GLY A 31 -35.43 -30.72 -9.45
C GLY A 31 -34.86 -31.81 -10.35
N THR A 32 -34.04 -31.46 -11.34
CA THR A 32 -33.33 -32.42 -12.20
C THR A 32 -32.27 -33.16 -11.39
N ALA A 33 -31.52 -32.49 -10.51
CA ALA A 33 -30.59 -33.14 -9.60
C ALA A 33 -31.32 -34.08 -8.63
N ALA A 34 -32.45 -33.66 -8.06
CA ALA A 34 -33.28 -34.49 -7.18
C ALA A 34 -33.89 -35.69 -7.91
N VAL A 35 -34.38 -35.51 -9.16
CA VAL A 35 -34.90 -36.59 -10.01
C VAL A 35 -33.79 -37.54 -10.44
N LEU A 36 -32.60 -37.04 -10.79
CA LEU A 36 -31.44 -37.89 -11.11
C LEU A 36 -30.98 -38.70 -9.90
N LEU A 37 -31.04 -38.11 -8.70
CA LEU A 37 -30.72 -38.79 -7.44
C LEU A 37 -31.83 -39.76 -7.01
N SER A 38 -33.11 -39.50 -7.32
CA SER A 38 -34.24 -40.37 -6.94
C SER A 38 -34.53 -41.49 -7.95
N VAL A 39 -34.32 -41.23 -9.25
CA VAL A 39 -34.44 -42.23 -10.33
C VAL A 39 -33.21 -43.14 -10.35
N GLY A 40 -32.08 -42.66 -9.82
CA GLY A 40 -30.84 -43.41 -9.61
C GLY A 40 -30.98 -44.67 -8.77
N ASP A 41 -32.04 -44.80 -7.95
CA ASP A 41 -32.12 -45.88 -6.95
C ASP A 41 -33.15 -46.99 -7.28
N ALA A 42 -34.10 -46.74 -8.20
CA ALA A 42 -35.17 -47.70 -8.52
C ALA A 42 -35.03 -48.37 -9.89
N ALA A 43 -34.50 -47.67 -10.92
CA ALA A 43 -34.37 -48.23 -12.27
C ALA A 43 -32.97 -48.81 -12.57
N TRP A 44 -31.94 -48.42 -11.80
CA TRP A 44 -30.56 -48.80 -12.03
C TRP A 44 -30.13 -50.10 -11.34
N ARG A 45 -30.92 -50.63 -10.40
CA ARG A 45 -30.56 -51.85 -9.64
C ARG A 45 -30.68 -53.15 -10.46
N GLU A 46 -31.42 -53.15 -11.57
CA GLU A 46 -31.60 -54.38 -12.38
C GLU A 46 -30.72 -54.45 -13.65
N THR A 47 -30.00 -53.39 -14.03
CA THR A 47 -29.21 -53.39 -15.29
C THR A 47 -27.81 -52.76 -15.23
N ALA A 48 -27.26 -52.44 -14.06
CA ALA A 48 -25.90 -51.90 -13.98
C ALA A 48 -24.83 -53.00 -13.89
N GLY A 49 -23.90 -53.00 -14.86
CA GLY A 49 -22.58 -53.64 -14.75
C GLY A 49 -21.74 -53.04 -13.60
N PRO A 50 -20.42 -53.33 -13.54
CA PRO A 50 -19.60 -53.09 -12.36
C PRO A 50 -19.74 -51.65 -11.87
N ALA A 51 -20.02 -51.50 -10.57
CA ALA A 51 -20.29 -50.24 -9.90
C ALA A 51 -19.33 -49.13 -10.36
N LEU A 52 -19.88 -47.96 -10.72
CA LEU A 52 -19.09 -46.75 -10.92
C LEU A 52 -18.17 -46.57 -9.70
N PRO A 53 -16.86 -46.33 -9.89
CA PRO A 53 -15.94 -46.18 -8.78
C PRO A 53 -16.40 -45.04 -7.89
N ALA A 54 -16.52 -45.31 -6.59
CA ALA A 54 -16.86 -44.28 -5.61
C ALA A 54 -15.89 -43.11 -5.74
N LEU A 55 -16.40 -41.88 -5.69
CA LEU A 55 -15.56 -40.68 -5.78
C LEU A 55 -14.41 -40.77 -4.75
N PRO A 56 -13.16 -40.48 -5.16
CA PRO A 56 -12.03 -40.46 -4.22
C PRO A 56 -12.31 -39.56 -3.01
N LEU A 57 -11.74 -39.89 -1.84
CA LEU A 57 -11.93 -39.12 -0.60
C LEU A 57 -11.68 -37.61 -0.79
N LEU A 58 -10.66 -37.25 -1.57
CA LEU A 58 -10.36 -35.85 -1.91
C LEU A 58 -11.54 -35.16 -2.63
N ALA A 59 -12.14 -35.81 -3.63
CA ALA A 59 -13.25 -35.22 -4.39
C ALA A 59 -14.49 -35.03 -3.51
N ARG A 60 -14.80 -36.00 -2.63
CA ARG A 60 -15.89 -35.89 -1.65
C ARG A 60 -15.64 -34.76 -0.65
N THR A 61 -14.39 -34.62 -0.19
CA THR A 61 -13.99 -33.55 0.73
C THR A 61 -14.10 -32.17 0.09
N LEU A 62 -13.62 -32.00 -1.15
CA LEU A 62 -13.71 -30.74 -1.88
C LEU A 62 -15.17 -30.32 -2.11
N LEU A 63 -16.05 -31.28 -2.42
CA LEU A 63 -17.49 -31.04 -2.55
C LEU A 63 -18.10 -30.60 -1.22
N ALA A 64 -17.77 -31.28 -0.12
CA ALA A 64 -18.24 -30.92 1.21
C ALA A 64 -17.77 -29.51 1.63
N VAL A 65 -16.51 -29.15 1.36
CA VAL A 65 -15.98 -27.79 1.58
C VAL A 65 -16.78 -26.76 0.78
N ALA A 66 -17.07 -27.02 -0.49
CA ALA A 66 -17.84 -26.11 -1.34
C ALA A 66 -19.27 -25.89 -0.81
N VAL A 67 -19.95 -26.95 -0.39
CA VAL A 67 -21.29 -26.90 0.22
C VAL A 67 -21.28 -26.09 1.51
N VAL A 68 -20.32 -26.38 2.39
CA VAL A 68 -20.15 -25.70 3.68
C VAL A 68 -19.93 -24.20 3.47
N ILE A 69 -19.00 -23.81 2.57
CA ILE A 69 -18.72 -22.40 2.28
C ILE A 69 -19.97 -21.71 1.72
N ALA A 70 -20.67 -22.32 0.76
CA ALA A 70 -21.85 -21.72 0.14
C ALA A 70 -22.96 -21.42 1.18
N VAL A 71 -23.25 -22.39 2.05
CA VAL A 71 -24.27 -22.24 3.10
C VAL A 71 -23.85 -21.22 4.15
N CYS A 72 -22.60 -21.28 4.61
CA CYS A 72 -22.04 -20.34 5.57
C CYS A 72 -22.05 -18.90 5.04
N ARG A 73 -21.71 -18.68 3.76
CA ARG A 73 -21.78 -17.35 3.13
C ARG A 73 -23.20 -16.84 3.04
N ALA A 74 -24.17 -17.69 2.67
CA ALA A 74 -25.57 -17.30 2.59
C ALA A 74 -26.14 -16.89 3.96
N LEU A 75 -25.90 -17.70 4.99
CA LEU A 75 -26.38 -17.44 6.35
C LEU A 75 -25.58 -16.33 7.05
N GLY A 76 -24.28 -16.19 6.78
CA GLY A 76 -23.48 -15.06 7.25
C GLY A 76 -23.97 -13.73 6.67
N ALA A 77 -24.33 -13.69 5.38
CA ALA A 77 -24.95 -12.53 4.76
C ALA A 77 -26.33 -12.22 5.35
N LEU A 78 -27.09 -13.27 5.75
CA LEU A 78 -28.35 -13.10 6.46
C LEU A 78 -28.15 -12.54 7.86
N ALA A 79 -27.17 -13.04 8.61
CA ALA A 79 -26.81 -12.56 9.95
C ALA A 79 -26.47 -11.06 9.94
N LEU A 80 -25.70 -10.61 8.95
CA LEU A 80 -25.39 -9.19 8.76
C LEU A 80 -26.64 -8.31 8.60
N ARG A 81 -27.69 -8.80 7.93
CA ARG A 81 -28.96 -8.05 7.80
C ARG A 81 -29.69 -7.85 9.12
N PHE A 82 -29.45 -8.73 10.10
CA PHE A 82 -30.00 -8.64 11.45
C PHE A 82 -29.03 -7.95 12.43
N GLY A 83 -27.93 -7.36 11.95
CA GLY A 83 -26.94 -6.70 12.80
C GLY A 83 -26.06 -7.67 13.60
N GLN A 84 -26.02 -8.95 13.21
CA GLN A 84 -25.19 -9.98 13.82
C GLN A 84 -23.88 -10.18 13.04
N PRO A 85 -22.76 -10.51 13.70
CA PRO A 85 -21.51 -10.82 13.01
C PRO A 85 -21.66 -12.04 12.09
N PRO A 86 -20.93 -12.11 10.96
CA PRO A 86 -21.03 -13.22 10.01
C PRO A 86 -20.83 -14.59 10.65
N VAL A 87 -19.94 -14.69 11.66
CA VAL A 87 -19.63 -15.94 12.37
C VAL A 87 -20.87 -16.64 12.93
N ILE A 88 -21.90 -15.89 13.38
CA ILE A 88 -23.15 -16.47 13.88
C ILE A 88 -23.89 -17.21 12.76
N GLY A 89 -23.90 -16.64 11.56
CA GLY A 89 -24.48 -17.29 10.38
C GLY A 89 -23.67 -18.50 9.91
N GLU A 90 -22.35 -18.50 10.09
CA GLU A 90 -21.50 -19.64 9.74
C GLU A 90 -21.72 -20.82 10.71
N ILE A 91 -21.83 -20.57 12.02
CA ILE A 91 -22.16 -21.61 13.02
C ILE A 91 -23.58 -22.15 12.76
N ALA A 92 -24.55 -21.27 12.51
CA ALA A 92 -25.91 -21.67 12.15
C ALA A 92 -25.94 -22.51 10.87
N GLY A 93 -25.05 -22.22 9.91
CA GLY A 93 -24.88 -23.03 8.70
C GLY A 93 -24.42 -24.44 8.97
N GLY A 94 -23.55 -24.63 9.96
CA GLY A 94 -23.19 -25.94 10.48
C GLY A 94 -24.38 -26.72 11.04
N ILE A 95 -25.21 -26.06 11.86
CA ILE A 95 -26.42 -26.68 12.46
C ILE A 95 -27.43 -27.06 11.36
N VAL A 96 -27.60 -26.19 10.35
CA VAL A 96 -28.45 -26.43 9.18
C VAL A 96 -27.96 -27.63 8.37
N LEU A 97 -26.65 -27.77 8.19
CA LEU A 97 -26.03 -28.90 7.49
C LEU A 97 -25.94 -30.17 8.34
N GLY A 98 -26.09 -30.05 9.66
CA GLY A 98 -26.02 -31.15 10.61
C GLY A 98 -27.32 -31.95 10.74
N PRO A 99 -27.35 -32.90 11.69
CA PRO A 99 -28.50 -33.77 11.95
C PRO A 99 -29.79 -32.99 12.24
N SER A 100 -29.65 -31.79 12.84
CA SER A 100 -30.75 -30.95 13.29
C SER A 100 -31.74 -30.50 12.20
N LEU A 101 -31.31 -30.38 10.94
CA LEU A 101 -32.20 -29.93 9.86
C LEU A 101 -32.02 -30.73 8.57
N LEU A 102 -30.78 -30.92 8.09
CA LEU A 102 -30.55 -31.62 6.83
C LEU A 102 -31.05 -33.07 6.88
N GLN A 103 -30.75 -33.81 7.95
CA GLN A 103 -31.21 -35.19 8.10
C GLN A 103 -32.72 -35.30 8.39
N THR A 104 -33.32 -34.27 8.99
CA THR A 104 -34.77 -34.21 9.21
C THR A 104 -35.55 -33.94 7.93
N VAL A 105 -35.05 -33.03 7.08
CA VAL A 105 -35.71 -32.63 5.81
C VAL A 105 -35.37 -33.61 4.69
N TRP A 106 -34.16 -34.17 4.70
CA TRP A 106 -33.67 -35.15 3.72
C TRP A 106 -32.89 -36.28 4.41
N PRO A 107 -33.60 -37.32 4.89
CA PRO A 107 -32.97 -38.50 5.49
C PRO A 107 -31.98 -39.16 4.51
N GLY A 108 -30.76 -39.43 4.96
CA GLY A 108 -29.69 -40.06 4.17
C GLY A 108 -28.79 -39.12 3.34
N ALA A 109 -29.17 -37.85 3.13
CA ALA A 109 -28.34 -36.90 2.38
C ALA A 109 -27.02 -36.55 3.11
N GLY A 110 -27.09 -36.41 4.44
CA GLY A 110 -25.91 -36.18 5.28
C GLY A 110 -24.90 -37.33 5.16
N ASP A 111 -25.36 -38.57 5.02
CA ASP A 111 -24.51 -39.77 4.98
C ASP A 111 -23.73 -39.88 3.65
N HIS A 112 -24.15 -39.15 2.61
CA HIS A 112 -23.48 -39.14 1.31
C HIS A 112 -22.45 -38.02 1.18
N VAL A 113 -22.70 -36.86 1.81
CA VAL A 113 -21.86 -35.66 1.71
C VAL A 113 -20.89 -35.53 2.89
N PHE A 114 -21.32 -35.90 4.09
CA PHE A 114 -20.57 -35.75 5.34
C PHE A 114 -20.31 -37.11 6.00
N THR A 115 -19.66 -38.03 5.26
CA THR A 115 -19.20 -39.30 5.83
C THR A 115 -18.18 -39.07 6.95
N ALA A 116 -18.01 -40.03 7.87
CA ALA A 116 -17.07 -39.90 8.98
C ALA A 116 -15.64 -39.57 8.53
N GLU A 117 -15.17 -40.15 7.41
CA GLU A 117 -13.86 -39.84 6.80
C GLU A 117 -13.77 -38.39 6.30
N VAL A 118 -14.83 -37.89 5.66
CA VAL A 118 -14.89 -36.50 5.16
C VAL A 118 -14.94 -35.54 6.33
N VAL A 119 -15.77 -35.80 7.34
CA VAL A 119 -15.86 -34.99 8.56
C VAL A 119 -14.52 -34.95 9.30
N GLY A 120 -13.80 -36.08 9.40
CA GLY A 120 -12.45 -36.11 9.96
C GLY A 120 -11.44 -35.29 9.14
N THR A 121 -11.54 -35.32 7.82
CA THR A 121 -10.66 -34.51 6.94
C THR A 121 -11.00 -33.02 7.05
N LEU A 122 -12.29 -32.67 7.10
CA LEU A 122 -12.75 -31.30 7.33
C LEU A 122 -12.28 -30.77 8.68
N ASP A 123 -12.20 -31.62 9.71
CA ASP A 123 -11.65 -31.26 11.03
C ASP A 123 -10.19 -30.82 10.94
N VAL A 124 -9.35 -31.59 10.25
CA VAL A 124 -7.94 -31.21 10.04
C VAL A 124 -7.82 -29.88 9.28
N VAL A 125 -8.59 -29.69 8.22
CA VAL A 125 -8.60 -28.45 7.42
C VAL A 125 -9.09 -27.26 8.26
N ALA A 126 -10.12 -27.48 9.07
CA ALA A 126 -10.70 -26.50 9.97
C ALA A 126 -9.70 -26.05 11.05
N GLN A 127 -9.04 -27.01 11.71
CA GLN A 127 -8.03 -26.74 12.74
C GLN A 127 -6.84 -25.96 12.17
N LEU A 128 -6.39 -26.30 10.97
CA LEU A 128 -5.34 -25.55 10.26
C LEU A 128 -5.75 -24.09 10.02
N GLY A 129 -7.00 -23.88 9.57
CA GLY A 129 -7.57 -22.56 9.37
C GLY A 129 -7.59 -21.69 10.63
N VAL A 130 -7.95 -22.28 11.77
CA VAL A 130 -7.98 -21.56 13.05
C VAL A 130 -6.58 -21.24 13.55
N VAL A 131 -5.64 -22.18 13.47
CA VAL A 131 -4.23 -21.96 13.84
C VAL A 131 -3.66 -20.75 13.10
N LEU A 132 -3.87 -20.69 11.78
CA LEU A 132 -3.43 -19.56 10.95
C LEU A 132 -4.15 -18.27 11.31
N PHE A 133 -5.47 -18.31 11.51
CA PHE A 133 -6.26 -17.12 11.83
C PHE A 133 -5.86 -16.49 13.17
N VAL A 134 -5.73 -17.32 14.21
CA VAL A 134 -5.38 -16.85 15.56
C VAL A 134 -3.93 -16.40 15.61
N PHE A 135 -3.03 -17.01 14.84
CA PHE A 135 -1.67 -16.48 14.64
C PHE A 135 -1.69 -15.05 14.09
N VAL A 136 -2.47 -14.79 13.02
CA VAL A 136 -2.62 -13.44 12.45
C VAL A 136 -3.27 -12.48 13.44
N ALA A 137 -4.25 -12.93 14.22
CA ALA A 137 -4.84 -12.12 15.29
C ALA A 137 -3.81 -11.78 16.38
N GLY A 138 -2.88 -12.69 16.68
CA GLY A 138 -1.74 -12.46 17.56
C GLY A 138 -0.79 -11.37 17.03
N LEU A 139 -0.50 -11.39 15.73
CA LEU A 139 0.35 -10.38 15.06
C LEU A 139 -0.23 -8.96 15.10
N GLU A 140 -1.56 -8.84 15.12
CA GLU A 140 -2.25 -7.55 15.16
C GLU A 140 -2.30 -6.94 16.57
N LEU A 141 -1.97 -7.71 17.60
CA LEU A 141 -1.90 -7.22 18.97
C LEU A 141 -0.59 -6.51 19.24
N ARG A 142 -0.66 -5.34 19.90
CA ARG A 142 0.51 -4.53 20.27
C ARG A 142 0.88 -4.79 21.74
N PRO A 143 1.97 -5.51 22.04
CA PRO A 143 2.33 -5.83 23.42
C PRO A 143 2.65 -4.58 24.27
N ARG A 144 3.13 -3.49 23.65
CA ARG A 144 3.38 -2.22 24.35
C ARG A 144 2.09 -1.55 24.86
N ALA A 145 0.94 -1.81 24.23
CA ALA A 145 -0.36 -1.34 24.74
C ALA A 145 -0.86 -2.15 25.96
N LEU A 146 -0.19 -3.27 26.28
CA LEU A 146 -0.44 -4.10 27.46
C LEU A 146 0.43 -3.71 28.67
N ALA A 147 1.49 -2.93 28.44
CA ALA A 147 2.37 -2.45 29.50
C ALA A 147 1.58 -1.48 30.41
N GLY A 148 1.26 -1.92 31.63
CA GLY A 148 0.47 -1.19 32.62
C GLY A 148 -0.96 -1.72 32.85
N SER A 149 -1.49 -2.60 32.00
CA SER A 149 -2.85 -3.16 32.13
C SER A 149 -2.90 -4.67 32.44
N GLY A 150 -1.75 -5.34 32.52
CA GLY A 150 -1.67 -6.79 32.80
C GLY A 150 -2.31 -7.22 34.13
N GLY A 151 -2.18 -6.40 35.19
CA GLY A 151 -2.87 -6.65 36.46
C GLY A 151 -4.39 -6.58 36.32
N THR A 152 -4.90 -5.59 35.58
CA THR A 152 -6.33 -5.47 35.26
C THR A 152 -6.83 -6.66 34.44
N ALA A 153 -6.08 -7.07 33.41
CA ALA A 153 -6.44 -8.23 32.60
C ALA A 153 -6.53 -9.51 33.44
N LEU A 154 -5.56 -9.74 34.32
CA LEU A 154 -5.52 -10.91 35.20
C LEU A 154 -6.70 -10.94 36.18
N VAL A 155 -7.03 -9.81 36.81
CA VAL A 155 -8.17 -9.71 37.74
C VAL A 155 -9.49 -9.88 37.00
N VAL A 156 -9.69 -9.19 35.87
CA VAL A 156 -10.94 -9.27 35.09
C VAL A 156 -11.16 -10.68 34.55
N SER A 157 -10.11 -11.33 34.05
CA SER A 157 -10.11 -12.72 33.59
C SER A 157 -10.50 -13.67 34.73
N HIS A 158 -9.73 -13.72 35.83
CA HIS A 158 -9.97 -14.70 36.89
C HIS A 158 -11.27 -14.47 37.66
N VAL A 159 -11.67 -13.22 37.90
CA VAL A 159 -12.99 -12.92 38.49
C VAL A 159 -14.11 -13.28 37.51
N GLY A 160 -13.91 -12.94 36.23
CA GLY A 160 -14.79 -13.34 35.13
C GLY A 160 -14.86 -14.85 34.94
N MET A 161 -13.89 -15.63 35.42
CA MET A 161 -13.91 -17.10 35.34
C MET A 161 -14.46 -17.74 36.61
N ALA A 162 -14.00 -17.29 37.79
CA ALA A 162 -14.33 -17.88 39.08
C ALA A 162 -15.81 -17.79 39.44
N VAL A 163 -16.47 -16.65 39.12
CA VAL A 163 -17.88 -16.47 39.45
C VAL A 163 -18.78 -17.38 38.60
N PRO A 164 -18.68 -17.41 37.25
CA PRO A 164 -19.42 -18.38 36.44
C PRO A 164 -19.07 -19.82 36.77
N LEU A 165 -17.82 -20.12 37.12
CA LEU A 165 -17.40 -21.46 37.53
C LEU A 165 -18.12 -21.89 38.82
N LEU A 166 -18.16 -21.03 39.84
CA LEU A 166 -18.89 -21.29 41.07
C LEU A 166 -20.39 -21.47 40.80
N CYS A 167 -20.99 -20.56 40.01
CA CYS A 167 -22.38 -20.68 39.62
C CYS A 167 -22.67 -21.98 38.87
N GLY A 168 -21.76 -22.40 37.98
CA GLY A 168 -21.84 -23.65 37.25
C GLY A 168 -21.69 -24.87 38.14
N VAL A 169 -20.80 -24.85 39.13
CA VAL A 169 -20.67 -25.91 40.15
C VAL A 169 -21.96 -26.05 40.96
N VAL A 170 -22.53 -24.92 41.43
CA VAL A 170 -23.80 -24.91 42.17
C VAL A 170 -24.95 -25.45 41.31
N LEU A 171 -25.03 -25.00 40.06
CA LEU A 171 -26.02 -25.49 39.10
C LEU A 171 -25.84 -26.99 38.84
N ALA A 172 -24.61 -27.45 38.65
CA ALA A 172 -24.27 -28.84 38.39
C ALA A 172 -24.64 -29.77 39.53
N VAL A 173 -24.42 -29.36 40.78
CA VAL A 173 -24.89 -30.13 41.95
C VAL A 173 -26.41 -30.26 41.94
N ALA A 174 -27.14 -29.21 41.55
CA ALA A 174 -28.59 -29.24 41.46
C ALA A 174 -29.11 -30.12 40.30
N VAL A 175 -28.34 -30.24 39.20
CA VAL A 175 -28.75 -30.99 38.00
C VAL A 175 -28.13 -32.39 37.87
N HIS A 176 -27.16 -32.75 38.73
CA HIS A 176 -26.40 -34.01 38.68
C HIS A 176 -27.33 -35.23 38.62
N GLY A 177 -28.29 -35.32 39.53
CA GLY A 177 -29.22 -36.46 39.58
C GLY A 177 -30.17 -36.60 38.38
N ARG A 178 -30.14 -35.66 37.42
CA ARG A 178 -31.00 -35.68 36.23
C ARG A 178 -30.22 -35.80 34.92
N PHE A 179 -29.02 -35.23 34.83
CA PHE A 179 -28.25 -35.13 33.57
C PHE A 179 -26.85 -35.73 33.64
N ALA A 180 -26.37 -36.16 34.82
CA ALA A 180 -25.11 -36.88 34.89
C ALA A 180 -25.30 -38.33 34.40
N PRO A 181 -24.49 -38.81 33.45
CA PRO A 181 -24.51 -40.22 33.04
C PRO A 181 -24.23 -41.17 34.23
N ASP A 182 -24.78 -42.38 34.17
CA ASP A 182 -24.67 -43.37 35.23
C ASP A 182 -23.19 -43.68 35.56
N GLY A 183 -22.82 -43.55 36.84
CA GLY A 183 -21.46 -43.82 37.33
C GLY A 183 -20.53 -42.60 37.39
N VAL A 184 -20.95 -41.42 36.91
CA VAL A 184 -20.14 -40.19 37.01
C VAL A 184 -20.28 -39.55 38.39
N ALA A 185 -19.17 -39.42 39.11
CA ALA A 185 -19.13 -38.78 40.42
C ALA A 185 -19.49 -37.28 40.35
N VAL A 186 -20.09 -36.75 41.43
CA VAL A 186 -20.56 -35.36 41.51
C VAL A 186 -19.42 -34.36 41.27
N VAL A 187 -18.22 -34.64 41.77
CA VAL A 187 -17.08 -33.71 41.73
C VAL A 187 -16.56 -33.48 40.29
N PRO A 188 -16.20 -34.52 39.51
CA PRO A 188 -15.83 -34.35 38.11
C PRO A 188 -16.92 -33.70 37.27
N PHE A 189 -18.19 -34.09 37.47
CA PHE A 189 -19.33 -33.49 36.76
C PHE A 189 -19.48 -32.00 37.08
N ALA A 190 -19.46 -31.63 38.37
CA ALA A 190 -19.65 -30.25 38.79
C ALA A 190 -18.50 -29.34 38.35
N LEU A 191 -17.26 -29.82 38.43
CA LEU A 191 -16.10 -29.10 37.92
C LEU A 191 -16.15 -28.97 36.40
N PHE A 192 -16.57 -30.02 35.67
CA PHE A 192 -16.71 -29.96 34.21
C PHE A 192 -17.72 -28.89 33.78
N ILE A 193 -18.91 -28.87 34.39
CA ILE A 193 -19.94 -27.87 34.09
C ILE A 193 -19.49 -26.47 34.52
N GLY A 194 -18.84 -26.34 35.68
CA GLY A 194 -18.23 -25.08 36.11
C GLY A 194 -17.22 -24.55 35.11
N VAL A 195 -16.32 -25.41 34.61
CA VAL A 195 -15.35 -25.05 33.57
C VAL A 195 -16.07 -24.64 32.29
N ALA A 196 -17.00 -25.46 31.78
CA ALA A 196 -17.77 -25.16 30.57
C ALA A 196 -18.45 -23.78 30.66
N LEU A 197 -19.10 -23.47 31.79
CA LEU A 197 -19.77 -22.18 32.02
C LEU A 197 -18.82 -20.99 32.21
N SER A 198 -17.50 -21.20 32.27
CA SER A 198 -16.54 -20.13 32.53
C SER A 198 -15.64 -19.77 31.33
N ILE A 199 -15.66 -20.57 30.26
CA ILE A 199 -14.80 -20.40 29.08
C ILE A 199 -15.17 -19.15 28.28
N THR A 200 -14.14 -18.44 27.79
CA THR A 200 -14.25 -17.36 26.80
C THR A 200 -13.42 -17.74 25.58
N ALA A 201 -14.02 -17.79 24.39
CA ALA A 201 -13.34 -18.30 23.21
C ALA A 201 -12.52 -17.22 22.48
N LEU A 202 -11.19 -17.30 22.59
CA LEU A 202 -10.26 -16.38 21.93
C LEU A 202 -10.46 -16.27 20.40
N PRO A 203 -10.61 -17.35 19.61
CA PRO A 203 -10.74 -17.23 18.15
C PRO A 203 -12.01 -16.50 17.73
N VAL A 204 -13.11 -16.75 18.43
CA VAL A 204 -14.41 -16.14 18.12
C VAL A 204 -14.41 -14.68 18.55
N LEU A 205 -13.81 -14.37 19.70
CA LEU A 205 -13.62 -13.00 20.16
C LEU A 205 -12.77 -12.19 19.18
N ALA A 206 -11.63 -12.73 18.74
CA ALA A 206 -10.75 -12.10 17.77
C ALA A 206 -11.49 -11.77 16.47
N ARG A 207 -12.32 -12.72 16.00
CA ARG A 207 -13.14 -12.53 14.81
C ARG A 207 -14.22 -11.48 14.99
N ILE A 208 -14.96 -11.51 16.11
CA ILE A 208 -15.98 -10.50 16.41
C ILE A 208 -15.35 -9.10 16.48
N LEU A 209 -14.20 -8.95 17.15
CA LEU A 209 -13.49 -7.68 17.25
C LEU A 209 -12.99 -7.19 15.88
N ARG A 210 -12.48 -8.10 15.04
CA ARG A 210 -12.05 -7.76 13.67
C ARG A 210 -13.24 -7.34 12.80
N ASP A 211 -14.29 -8.14 12.77
CA ASP A 211 -15.49 -7.92 11.94
C ASP A 211 -16.28 -6.67 12.40
N SER A 212 -16.25 -6.34 13.69
CA SER A 212 -16.89 -5.13 14.25
C SER A 212 -15.99 -3.88 14.26
N GLY A 213 -14.71 -4.00 13.90
CA GLY A 213 -13.75 -2.89 13.88
C GLY A 213 -13.31 -2.39 15.26
N TRP A 214 -13.45 -3.22 16.30
CA TRP A 214 -12.99 -2.93 17.68
C TRP A 214 -11.60 -3.49 17.99
N LEU A 215 -11.02 -4.25 17.06
CA LEU A 215 -9.68 -4.78 17.17
C LEU A 215 -8.64 -3.64 17.21
N GLY A 216 -7.75 -3.66 18.21
CA GLY A 216 -6.75 -2.61 18.45
C GLY A 216 -7.21 -1.44 19.34
N THR A 217 -8.46 -1.43 19.82
CA THR A 217 -8.93 -0.49 20.86
C THR A 217 -8.47 -0.93 22.26
N ARG A 218 -8.47 -0.04 23.26
CA ARG A 218 -8.16 -0.40 24.66
C ARG A 218 -9.03 -1.54 25.19
N VAL A 219 -10.34 -1.45 24.94
CA VAL A 219 -11.32 -2.47 25.34
C VAL A 219 -11.07 -3.79 24.59
N GLY A 220 -10.84 -3.72 23.28
CA GLY A 220 -10.56 -4.92 22.46
C GLY A 220 -9.25 -5.60 22.84
N THR A 221 -8.17 -4.84 23.07
CA THR A 221 -6.87 -5.36 23.50
C THR A 221 -6.93 -5.97 24.90
N LEU A 222 -7.63 -5.32 25.85
CA LEU A 222 -7.88 -5.88 27.18
C LEU A 222 -8.68 -7.20 27.08
N ALA A 223 -9.78 -7.21 26.32
CA ALA A 223 -10.61 -8.40 26.12
C ALA A 223 -9.81 -9.56 25.52
N MET A 224 -9.02 -9.33 24.45
CA MET A 224 -8.16 -10.36 23.85
C MET A 224 -7.15 -10.94 24.86
N THR A 225 -6.59 -10.08 25.72
CA THR A 225 -5.64 -10.50 26.76
C THR A 225 -6.33 -11.31 27.85
N CYS A 226 -7.51 -10.89 28.30
CA CYS A 226 -8.32 -11.66 29.25
C CYS A 226 -8.69 -13.03 28.68
N ALA A 227 -9.15 -13.10 27.43
CA ALA A 227 -9.50 -14.37 26.78
C ALA A 227 -8.31 -15.32 26.66
N MET A 228 -7.10 -14.81 26.42
CA MET A 228 -5.88 -15.62 26.44
C MET A 228 -5.61 -16.22 27.83
N VAL A 229 -5.77 -15.45 28.90
CA VAL A 229 -5.59 -15.93 30.28
C VAL A 229 -6.68 -16.93 30.66
N ASP A 230 -7.93 -16.68 30.27
CA ASP A 230 -9.05 -17.59 30.46
C ASP A 230 -8.82 -18.94 29.76
N ASP A 231 -8.34 -18.94 28.50
CA ASP A 231 -8.06 -20.18 27.75
C ASP A 231 -6.99 -21.04 28.45
N VAL A 232 -5.86 -20.46 28.88
CA VAL A 232 -4.81 -21.20 29.61
C VAL A 232 -5.36 -21.79 30.89
N THR A 233 -6.13 -20.99 31.64
CA THR A 233 -6.73 -21.41 32.90
C THR A 233 -7.75 -22.52 32.67
N ALA A 234 -8.54 -22.44 31.60
CA ALA A 234 -9.53 -23.46 31.22
C ALA A 234 -8.87 -24.80 30.88
N TRP A 235 -7.76 -24.81 30.16
CA TRP A 235 -7.02 -26.06 29.88
C TRP A 235 -6.40 -26.66 31.13
N CYS A 236 -5.86 -25.84 32.04
CA CYS A 236 -5.37 -26.32 33.33
C CYS A 236 -6.49 -26.94 34.17
N LEU A 237 -7.65 -26.28 34.23
CA LEU A 237 -8.81 -26.79 34.95
C LEU A 237 -9.39 -28.04 34.28
N LEU A 238 -9.42 -28.11 32.95
CA LEU A 238 -9.83 -29.31 32.22
C LEU A 238 -8.89 -30.48 32.53
N ALA A 239 -7.58 -30.27 32.57
CA ALA A 239 -6.63 -31.31 32.96
C ALA A 239 -6.89 -31.83 34.39
N VAL A 240 -7.28 -30.95 35.32
CA VAL A 240 -7.73 -31.34 36.67
C VAL A 240 -9.00 -32.19 36.59
N VAL A 241 -10.01 -31.76 35.81
CA VAL A 241 -11.25 -32.52 35.61
C VAL A 241 -10.97 -33.90 35.03
N LEU A 242 -10.10 -34.01 34.03
CA LEU A 242 -9.69 -35.26 33.38
C LEU A 242 -8.95 -36.20 34.34
N SER A 243 -8.09 -35.65 35.19
CA SER A 243 -7.42 -36.44 36.23
C SER A 243 -8.40 -36.96 37.27
N LEU A 244 -9.34 -36.12 37.72
CA LEU A 244 -10.36 -36.49 38.70
C LEU A 244 -11.43 -37.44 38.13
N SER A 245 -11.65 -37.45 36.81
CA SER A 245 -12.52 -38.43 36.15
C SER A 245 -11.85 -39.78 35.91
N GLY A 246 -10.58 -39.94 36.29
CA GLY A 246 -9.81 -41.18 36.10
C GLY A 246 -9.18 -41.34 34.71
N ALA A 247 -9.33 -40.33 33.83
CA ALA A 247 -8.75 -40.32 32.49
C ALA A 247 -7.33 -39.72 32.43
N GLY A 248 -6.81 -39.19 33.54
CA GLY A 248 -5.48 -38.55 33.62
C GLY A 248 -4.73 -38.88 34.92
N SER A 249 -3.44 -38.51 34.97
CA SER A 249 -2.58 -38.67 36.16
C SER A 249 -2.23 -37.32 36.78
N ALA A 250 -2.09 -37.27 38.11
CA ALA A 250 -1.66 -36.05 38.83
C ALA A 250 -0.26 -35.57 38.39
N ALA A 251 0.63 -36.50 38.03
CA ALA A 251 1.92 -36.20 37.43
C ALA A 251 1.77 -35.52 36.05
N GLY A 252 0.78 -35.94 35.26
CA GLY A 252 0.47 -35.34 33.95
C GLY A 252 0.09 -33.85 34.06
N ILE A 253 -0.68 -33.46 35.08
CA ILE A 253 -1.03 -32.05 35.32
C ILE A 253 0.24 -31.21 35.59
N GLY A 254 1.12 -31.70 36.46
CA GLY A 254 2.39 -31.03 36.76
C GLY A 254 3.28 -30.88 35.52
N VAL A 255 3.36 -31.92 34.68
CA VAL A 255 4.09 -31.89 33.42
C VAL A 255 3.51 -30.87 32.45
N THR A 256 2.18 -30.83 32.27
CA THR A 256 1.52 -29.84 31.39
C THR A 256 1.74 -28.41 31.85
N ILE A 257 1.62 -28.13 33.16
CA ILE A 257 1.87 -26.78 33.71
C ILE A 257 3.32 -26.36 33.47
N VAL A 258 4.29 -27.23 33.78
CA VAL A 258 5.71 -26.94 33.61
C VAL A 258 6.06 -26.77 32.13
N ALA A 259 5.59 -27.66 31.26
CA ALA A 259 5.83 -27.58 29.82
C ALA A 259 5.26 -26.31 29.20
N THR A 260 4.05 -25.90 29.61
CA THR A 260 3.41 -24.65 29.16
C THR A 260 4.18 -23.42 29.63
N ALA A 261 4.62 -23.41 30.89
CA ALA A 261 5.43 -22.33 31.44
C ALA A 261 6.79 -22.21 30.72
N LEU A 262 7.43 -23.33 30.41
CA LEU A 262 8.68 -23.37 29.65
C LEU A 262 8.50 -22.86 28.21
N LEU A 263 7.44 -23.29 27.52
CA LEU A 263 7.11 -22.83 26.17
C LEU A 263 6.86 -21.31 26.14
N ALA A 264 6.05 -20.80 27.07
CA ALA A 264 5.78 -19.38 27.19
C ALA A 264 7.07 -18.59 27.51
N ALA A 265 7.90 -19.08 28.44
CA ALA A 265 9.17 -18.44 28.78
C ALA A 265 10.13 -18.41 27.58
N ALA A 266 10.25 -19.51 26.83
CA ALA A 266 11.08 -19.59 25.64
C ALA A 266 10.62 -18.59 24.55
N LEU A 267 9.32 -18.50 24.31
CA LEU A 267 8.74 -17.56 23.35
C LEU A 267 8.88 -16.10 23.80
N LEU A 268 8.78 -15.80 25.09
CA LEU A 268 9.02 -14.46 25.63
C LEU A 268 10.51 -14.06 25.55
N LEU A 269 11.42 -15.01 25.81
CA LEU A 269 12.87 -14.80 25.63
C LEU A 269 13.21 -14.57 24.16
N LEU A 270 12.60 -15.37 23.27
CA LEU A 270 12.69 -15.17 21.83
C LEU A 270 12.20 -13.77 21.47
N GLY A 271 11.00 -13.36 21.87
CA GLY A 271 10.45 -12.02 21.61
C GLY A 271 11.33 -10.88 22.11
N ARG A 272 11.94 -11.03 23.29
CA ARG A 272 12.93 -10.06 23.80
C ARG A 272 14.21 -10.04 22.97
N GLY A 273 14.64 -11.17 22.42
CA GLY A 273 15.76 -11.24 21.48
C GLY A 273 15.41 -10.60 20.13
N LEU A 274 14.24 -10.93 19.58
CA LEU A 274 13.70 -10.37 18.34
C LEU A 274 13.55 -8.84 18.45
N ALA A 275 13.03 -8.34 19.58
CA ALA A 275 12.91 -6.90 19.84
C ALA A 275 14.25 -6.17 19.95
N ARG A 276 15.34 -6.87 20.32
CA ARG A 276 16.70 -6.30 20.40
C ARG A 276 17.50 -6.46 19.11
N ALA A 277 17.00 -7.25 18.16
CA ALA A 277 17.69 -7.57 16.92
C ALA A 277 16.83 -7.16 15.70
N PRO A 278 16.59 -5.85 15.47
CA PRO A 278 15.56 -5.33 14.55
C PRO A 278 15.69 -5.71 13.07
N ALA A 279 16.66 -6.54 12.69
CA ALA A 279 16.84 -7.09 11.34
C ALA A 279 16.36 -8.55 11.20
N TRP A 280 15.94 -9.22 12.29
CA TRP A 280 15.59 -10.64 12.30
C TRP A 280 14.41 -10.98 11.36
N ASP A 281 13.41 -10.11 11.31
CA ASP A 281 12.15 -10.24 10.56
C ASP A 281 12.36 -10.14 9.05
N ARG A 282 13.54 -9.67 8.64
CA ARG A 282 13.90 -9.41 7.25
C ARG A 282 14.53 -10.66 6.63
N ARG A 283 15.36 -11.36 7.42
CA ARG A 283 15.98 -12.67 7.11
C ARG A 283 15.00 -13.84 7.17
N VAL A 284 13.99 -13.75 8.03
CA VAL A 284 12.96 -14.79 8.17
C VAL A 284 11.90 -14.57 7.10
N GLY A 285 11.87 -15.44 6.08
CA GLY A 285 10.84 -15.44 5.05
C GLY A 285 9.51 -16.05 5.51
N LEU A 286 8.44 -15.84 4.73
CA LEU A 286 7.12 -16.43 4.99
C LEU A 286 7.16 -17.95 5.21
N PRO A 287 7.91 -18.77 4.43
CA PRO A 287 8.02 -20.21 4.69
C PRO A 287 8.60 -20.52 6.07
N ALA A 288 9.62 -19.78 6.52
CA ALA A 288 10.24 -20.00 7.83
C ALA A 288 9.29 -19.61 8.98
N ALA A 289 8.49 -18.56 8.80
CA ALA A 289 7.43 -18.21 9.77
C ALA A 289 6.34 -19.27 9.85
N LEU A 290 5.92 -19.85 8.72
CA LEU A 290 4.95 -20.94 8.69
C LEU A 290 5.52 -22.21 9.34
N VAL A 291 6.80 -22.53 9.10
CA VAL A 291 7.47 -23.63 9.80
C VAL A 291 7.50 -23.38 11.31
N ALA A 292 7.91 -22.18 11.74
CA ALA A 292 7.90 -21.81 13.16
C ALA A 292 6.49 -21.91 13.77
N LEU A 293 5.47 -21.45 13.05
CA LEU A 293 4.07 -21.57 13.44
C LEU A 293 3.68 -23.04 13.67
N PHE A 294 3.93 -23.92 12.71
CA PHE A 294 3.54 -25.32 12.84
C PHE A 294 4.33 -26.05 13.92
N VAL A 295 5.62 -25.74 14.08
CA VAL A 295 6.45 -26.32 15.15
C VAL A 295 5.96 -25.88 16.53
N VAL A 296 5.67 -24.59 16.72
CA VAL A 296 5.18 -24.06 18.02
C VAL A 296 3.76 -24.56 18.31
N ALA A 297 2.89 -24.62 17.29
CA ALA A 297 1.55 -25.18 17.43
C ALA A 297 1.60 -26.67 17.81
N ALA A 298 2.47 -27.46 17.18
CA ALA A 298 2.67 -28.88 17.53
C ALA A 298 3.25 -29.05 18.94
N ALA A 299 4.22 -28.22 19.32
CA ALA A 299 4.80 -28.23 20.67
C ALA A 299 3.76 -27.92 21.75
N ALA A 300 2.86 -26.97 21.49
CA ALA A 300 1.73 -26.70 22.38
C ALA A 300 0.85 -27.95 22.53
N GLU A 301 0.42 -28.57 21.42
CA GLU A 301 -0.41 -29.78 21.42
C GLU A 301 0.23 -30.92 22.22
N TRP A 302 1.54 -31.16 22.03
CA TRP A 302 2.30 -32.16 22.78
C TRP A 302 2.43 -31.88 24.27
N SER A 303 2.39 -30.61 24.68
CA SER A 303 2.41 -30.23 26.10
C SER A 303 1.07 -30.46 26.81
N GLY A 304 0.01 -30.81 26.07
CA GLY A 304 -1.35 -30.97 26.60
C GLY A 304 -2.16 -29.68 26.58
N VAL A 305 -1.71 -28.65 25.84
CA VAL A 305 -2.45 -27.40 25.58
C VAL A 305 -2.79 -27.34 24.09
N HIS A 306 -3.94 -26.81 23.73
CA HIS A 306 -4.33 -26.79 22.31
C HIS A 306 -3.37 -25.97 21.43
N ALA A 307 -3.04 -26.50 20.24
CA ALA A 307 -2.21 -25.88 19.18
C ALA A 307 -2.50 -24.40 18.88
N ILE A 308 -3.75 -23.96 19.02
CA ILE A 308 -4.20 -22.58 18.80
C ILE A 308 -3.51 -21.60 19.74
N PHE A 309 -3.22 -22.03 20.97
CA PHE A 309 -2.51 -21.21 21.96
C PHE A 309 -1.07 -20.94 21.54
N GLY A 310 -0.35 -21.98 21.08
CA GLY A 310 1.02 -21.81 20.57
C GLY A 310 1.08 -20.88 19.37
N ALA A 311 0.12 -21.01 18.45
CA ALA A 311 -0.04 -20.13 17.31
C ALA A 311 -0.26 -18.67 17.71
N PHE A 312 -1.16 -18.42 18.66
CA PHE A 312 -1.42 -17.08 19.18
C PHE A 312 -0.18 -16.45 19.83
N LEU A 313 0.49 -17.18 20.73
CA LEU A 313 1.66 -16.68 21.44
C LEU A 313 2.80 -16.33 20.49
N LEU A 314 3.04 -17.16 19.47
CA LEU A 314 4.04 -16.85 18.45
C LEU A 314 3.68 -15.55 17.72
N GLY A 315 2.40 -15.34 17.39
CA GLY A 315 1.92 -14.11 16.78
C GLY A 315 2.16 -12.87 17.66
N VAL A 316 1.85 -12.95 18.95
CA VAL A 316 2.06 -11.84 19.92
C VAL A 316 3.55 -11.51 20.11
N VAL A 317 4.41 -12.53 20.03
CA VAL A 317 5.86 -12.42 20.23
C VAL A 317 6.56 -11.75 19.05
N ILE A 318 6.03 -11.92 17.85
CA ILE A 318 6.50 -11.24 16.64
C ILE A 318 6.04 -9.77 16.70
N PRO A 319 6.95 -8.77 16.67
CA PRO A 319 6.57 -7.37 16.64
C PRO A 319 5.59 -7.03 15.51
N ALA A 320 4.46 -6.41 15.85
CA ALA A 320 3.37 -6.08 14.93
C ALA A 320 3.78 -5.14 13.78
N ASP A 321 4.83 -4.33 13.98
CA ASP A 321 5.44 -3.42 13.01
C ASP A 321 6.55 -4.07 12.16
N SER A 322 6.85 -5.37 12.39
CA SER A 322 7.84 -6.11 11.61
C SER A 322 7.42 -6.32 10.15
N ALA A 323 8.41 -6.41 9.26
CA ALA A 323 8.22 -6.78 7.85
C ALA A 323 7.64 -8.20 7.72
N LEU A 324 7.99 -9.11 8.63
CA LEU A 324 7.44 -10.46 8.65
C LEU A 324 5.94 -10.46 8.95
N ALA A 325 5.48 -9.67 9.91
CA ALA A 325 4.05 -9.54 10.24
C ALA A 325 3.24 -9.03 9.04
N ARG A 326 3.74 -8.03 8.30
CA ARG A 326 3.10 -7.53 7.07
C ARG A 326 3.03 -8.59 5.96
N ARG A 327 4.14 -9.28 5.70
CA ARG A 327 4.19 -10.36 4.70
C ARG A 327 3.25 -11.52 5.04
N VAL A 328 3.15 -11.90 6.31
CA VAL A 328 2.17 -12.88 6.78
C VAL A 328 0.75 -12.37 6.58
N HIS A 329 0.46 -11.09 6.88
CA HIS A 329 -0.86 -10.50 6.70
C HIS A 329 -1.29 -10.49 5.22
N GLU A 330 -0.40 -10.07 4.32
CA GLU A 330 -0.63 -10.07 2.87
C GLU A 330 -0.80 -11.48 2.30
N GLY A 331 0.09 -12.41 2.70
CA GLY A 331 0.07 -13.79 2.21
C GLY A 331 -1.09 -14.66 2.72
N THR A 332 -1.67 -14.32 3.87
CA THR A 332 -2.77 -15.09 4.50
C THR A 332 -4.16 -14.51 4.22
N GLY A 333 -4.27 -13.39 3.49
CA GLY A 333 -5.54 -12.71 3.22
C GLY A 333 -6.61 -13.55 2.52
N LEU A 334 -6.21 -14.53 1.71
CA LEU A 334 -7.12 -15.49 1.04
C LEU A 334 -7.60 -16.64 1.96
N LEU A 335 -6.87 -16.93 3.04
CA LEU A 335 -7.12 -18.11 3.88
C LEU A 335 -8.31 -17.90 4.83
N GLY A 336 -8.54 -16.67 5.29
CA GLY A 336 -9.65 -16.33 6.20
C GLY A 336 -11.04 -16.62 5.60
N PRO A 337 -11.38 -16.11 4.40
CA PRO A 337 -12.66 -16.40 3.74
C PRO A 337 -12.87 -17.86 3.35
N LEU A 338 -11.80 -18.65 3.21
CA LEU A 338 -11.82 -20.03 2.75
C LEU A 338 -11.91 -21.04 3.91
N LEU A 339 -11.02 -20.95 4.90
CA LEU A 339 -10.85 -21.98 5.92
C LEU A 339 -11.72 -21.76 7.17
N LEU A 340 -11.99 -20.51 7.54
CA LEU A 340 -12.78 -20.21 8.75
C LEU A 340 -14.24 -20.68 8.67
N PRO A 341 -14.97 -20.53 7.54
CA PRO A 341 -16.34 -21.01 7.47
C PRO A 341 -16.43 -22.52 7.67
N VAL A 342 -15.46 -23.29 7.15
CA VAL A 342 -15.39 -24.75 7.33
C VAL A 342 -15.30 -25.11 8.81
N PHE A 343 -14.45 -24.39 9.52
CA PHE A 343 -14.26 -24.55 10.95
C PHE A 343 -15.53 -24.26 11.77
N PHE A 344 -16.18 -23.11 11.53
CA PHE A 344 -17.41 -22.74 12.24
C PHE A 344 -18.60 -23.65 11.90
N ALA A 345 -18.66 -24.16 10.67
CA ALA A 345 -19.70 -25.09 10.28
C ALA A 345 -19.52 -26.48 10.91
N LEU A 346 -18.29 -26.98 11.00
CA LEU A 346 -18.02 -28.30 11.57
C LEU A 346 -18.49 -28.39 13.03
N SER A 347 -18.34 -27.28 13.76
CA SER A 347 -18.88 -27.11 15.11
C SER A 347 -20.39 -27.32 15.17
N GLY A 348 -21.15 -26.71 14.24
CA GLY A 348 -22.59 -26.89 14.16
C GLY A 348 -23.02 -28.27 13.64
N LEU A 349 -22.21 -28.90 12.80
CA LEU A 349 -22.50 -30.21 12.19
C LEU A 349 -22.68 -31.33 13.23
N ARG A 350 -22.04 -31.21 14.40
CA ARG A 350 -22.17 -32.18 15.51
C ARG A 350 -23.32 -31.87 16.46
N THR A 351 -24.09 -30.81 16.22
CA THR A 351 -25.16 -30.37 17.12
C THR A 351 -26.49 -31.01 16.71
N ASP A 352 -27.14 -31.67 17.66
CA ASP A 352 -28.48 -32.23 17.49
C ASP A 352 -29.48 -31.52 18.42
N ILE A 353 -30.19 -30.54 17.86
CA ILE A 353 -31.25 -29.79 18.56
C ILE A 353 -32.49 -30.67 18.78
N THR A 354 -32.68 -31.73 17.98
CA THR A 354 -33.83 -32.63 18.13
C THR A 354 -33.78 -33.42 19.44
N ALA A 355 -32.59 -33.56 20.05
CA ALA A 355 -32.39 -34.17 21.37
C ALA A 355 -33.12 -33.45 22.53
N LEU A 356 -33.48 -32.17 22.36
CA LEU A 356 -34.31 -31.43 23.34
C LEU A 356 -35.81 -31.67 23.14
N GLY A 357 -36.21 -32.10 21.95
CA GLY A 357 -37.61 -32.31 21.57
C GLY A 357 -38.51 -31.09 21.83
N THR A 358 -39.77 -31.37 22.14
CA THR A 358 -40.80 -30.37 22.49
C THR A 358 -41.02 -30.25 24.01
N ASP A 359 -40.18 -30.87 24.85
CA ASP A 359 -40.36 -30.90 26.31
C ASP A 359 -40.08 -29.52 26.94
N PRO A 360 -41.11 -28.84 27.49
CA PRO A 360 -40.94 -27.53 28.11
C PRO A 360 -39.98 -27.52 29.31
N VAL A 361 -39.81 -28.67 29.99
CA VAL A 361 -38.91 -28.78 31.16
C VAL A 361 -37.45 -28.71 30.72
N LEU A 362 -37.08 -29.40 29.64
CA LEU A 362 -35.72 -29.35 29.09
C LEU A 362 -35.39 -27.95 28.58
N TRP A 363 -36.32 -27.28 27.92
CA TRP A 363 -36.17 -25.88 27.52
C TRP A 363 -36.05 -24.93 28.71
N GLY A 364 -36.75 -25.21 29.82
CA GLY A 364 -36.61 -24.47 31.08
C GLY A 364 -35.21 -24.59 31.68
N TRP A 365 -34.63 -25.79 31.69
CA TRP A 365 -33.23 -26.00 32.11
C TRP A 365 -32.24 -25.32 31.17
N CYS A 366 -32.44 -25.41 29.86
CA CYS A 366 -31.63 -24.72 28.86
C CYS A 366 -31.64 -23.21 29.10
N LEU A 367 -32.82 -22.61 29.36
CA LEU A 367 -32.95 -21.20 29.71
C LEU A 367 -32.23 -20.86 31.02
N LEU A 368 -32.34 -21.71 32.04
CA LEU A 368 -31.64 -21.50 33.31
C LEU A 368 -30.12 -21.52 33.13
N VAL A 369 -29.59 -22.52 32.41
CA VAL A 369 -28.16 -22.61 32.06
C VAL A 369 -27.72 -21.34 31.34
N LEU A 370 -28.48 -20.89 30.35
CA LEU A 370 -28.20 -19.66 29.61
C LEU A 370 -28.17 -18.41 30.51
N VAL A 371 -29.17 -18.24 31.38
CA VAL A 371 -29.27 -17.09 32.29
C VAL A 371 -28.11 -17.09 33.29
N VAL A 372 -27.79 -18.25 33.87
CA VAL A 372 -26.68 -18.40 34.82
C VAL A 372 -25.34 -18.13 34.14
N ALA A 373 -25.11 -18.70 32.95
CA ALA A 373 -23.89 -18.55 32.19
C ALA A 373 -23.67 -17.10 31.73
N CYS A 374 -24.66 -16.51 31.04
CA CYS A 374 -24.57 -15.14 30.54
C CYS A 374 -24.53 -14.12 31.69
N GLY A 375 -25.43 -14.26 32.66
CA GLY A 375 -25.50 -13.34 33.81
C GLY A 375 -24.23 -13.37 34.64
N GLY A 376 -23.74 -14.57 34.99
CA GLY A 376 -22.51 -14.74 35.73
C GLY A 376 -21.32 -14.10 35.02
N LYS A 377 -21.14 -14.35 33.72
CA LYS A 377 -19.97 -13.89 32.97
C LYS A 377 -20.02 -12.39 32.69
N LEU A 378 -21.15 -11.88 32.19
CA LEU A 378 -21.35 -10.45 31.89
C LEU A 378 -21.16 -9.59 33.14
N ILE A 379 -21.79 -9.98 34.25
CA ILE A 379 -21.76 -9.20 35.50
C ILE A 379 -20.38 -9.30 36.14
N ALA A 380 -19.81 -10.50 36.27
CA ALA A 380 -18.52 -10.66 36.95
C ALA A 380 -17.40 -9.91 36.23
N ALA A 381 -17.26 -10.08 34.91
CA ALA A 381 -16.24 -9.39 34.13
C ALA A 381 -16.47 -7.88 34.08
N GLY A 382 -17.73 -7.43 33.94
CA GLY A 382 -18.08 -6.01 33.93
C GLY A 382 -17.85 -5.32 35.28
N VAL A 383 -18.22 -5.96 36.39
CA VAL A 383 -17.97 -5.45 37.75
C VAL A 383 -16.47 -5.42 38.05
N ALA A 384 -15.73 -6.47 37.68
CA ALA A 384 -14.28 -6.50 37.83
C ALA A 384 -13.62 -5.36 37.03
N ALA A 385 -14.01 -5.17 35.77
CA ALA A 385 -13.51 -4.07 34.94
C ALA A 385 -13.82 -2.70 35.56
N ARG A 386 -15.02 -2.53 36.14
CA ARG A 386 -15.44 -1.30 36.81
C ARG A 386 -14.66 -1.04 38.10
N ALA A 387 -14.37 -2.09 38.87
CA ALA A 387 -13.58 -2.04 40.10
C ALA A 387 -12.11 -1.70 39.83
N MET A 388 -11.58 -2.12 38.67
CA MET A 388 -10.25 -1.76 38.18
C MET A 388 -10.18 -0.36 37.53
N GLY A 389 -11.20 0.48 37.72
CA GLY A 389 -11.18 1.90 37.35
C GLY A 389 -11.72 2.23 35.94
N MET A 390 -12.27 1.27 35.20
CA MET A 390 -12.81 1.55 33.85
C MET A 390 -14.13 2.34 33.88
N GLY A 391 -14.38 3.11 32.82
CA GLY A 391 -15.66 3.81 32.64
C GLY A 391 -16.84 2.84 32.54
N ARG A 392 -18.04 3.28 32.95
CA ARG A 392 -19.25 2.42 32.94
C ARG A 392 -19.54 1.80 31.57
N ARG A 393 -19.31 2.55 30.48
CA ARG A 393 -19.51 2.05 29.11
C ARG A 393 -18.48 0.98 28.74
N ASP A 394 -17.20 1.25 28.99
CA ASP A 394 -16.12 0.31 28.69
C ASP A 394 -16.24 -0.98 29.51
N ALA A 395 -16.65 -0.88 30.77
CA ALA A 395 -16.90 -2.04 31.64
C ALA A 395 -18.03 -2.94 31.09
N VAL A 396 -19.11 -2.35 30.58
CA VAL A 396 -20.20 -3.10 29.92
C VAL A 396 -19.70 -3.76 28.62
N CYS A 397 -18.91 -3.04 27.82
CA CYS A 397 -18.32 -3.61 26.61
C CYS A 397 -17.37 -4.78 26.92
N VAL A 398 -16.51 -4.66 27.95
CA VAL A 398 -15.65 -5.76 28.41
C VAL A 398 -16.49 -6.94 28.86
N GLY A 399 -17.53 -6.72 29.68
CA GLY A 399 -18.45 -7.78 30.09
C GLY A 399 -19.06 -8.51 28.88
N GLY A 400 -19.60 -7.74 27.92
CA GLY A 400 -20.16 -8.24 26.66
C GLY A 400 -19.18 -9.09 25.85
N LEU A 401 -17.95 -8.61 25.67
CA LEU A 401 -16.89 -9.32 24.97
C LEU A 401 -16.44 -10.60 25.69
N MET A 402 -16.40 -10.59 27.03
CA MET A 402 -16.05 -11.77 27.84
C MET A 402 -17.14 -12.85 27.84
N ASN A 403 -18.35 -12.52 27.39
CA ASN A 403 -19.42 -13.50 27.16
C ASN A 403 -19.29 -14.27 25.83
N CYS A 404 -18.27 -13.94 25.03
CA CYS A 404 -17.98 -14.61 23.77
C CYS A 404 -17.56 -16.06 24.01
N ARG A 405 -18.33 -16.98 23.46
CA ARG A 405 -18.11 -18.43 23.51
C ARG A 405 -17.84 -18.96 22.11
N GLY A 406 -17.45 -20.23 22.01
CA GLY A 406 -17.08 -20.76 20.70
C GLY A 406 -16.16 -21.96 20.77
N LEU A 407 -15.11 -21.96 19.95
CA LEU A 407 -14.28 -23.14 19.70
C LEU A 407 -13.81 -23.86 20.96
N THR A 408 -13.11 -23.14 21.85
CA THR A 408 -12.49 -23.76 23.04
C THR A 408 -13.53 -24.53 23.84
N GLU A 409 -14.71 -23.93 24.04
CA GLU A 409 -15.81 -24.55 24.76
C GLU A 409 -16.35 -25.78 24.02
N LEU A 410 -16.59 -25.69 22.71
CA LEU A 410 -17.09 -26.82 21.94
C LEU A 410 -16.13 -28.02 21.98
N ILE A 411 -14.83 -27.78 22.03
CA ILE A 411 -13.85 -28.86 22.20
C ILE A 411 -13.99 -29.47 23.59
N VAL A 412 -14.05 -28.65 24.63
CA VAL A 412 -14.27 -29.13 26.00
C VAL A 412 -15.56 -29.95 26.10
N LEU A 413 -16.66 -29.49 25.48
CA LEU A 413 -17.92 -30.21 25.43
C LEU A 413 -17.79 -31.55 24.70
N ASN A 414 -17.08 -31.61 23.56
CA ASN A 414 -16.84 -32.85 22.83
C ASN A 414 -15.97 -33.84 23.63
N VAL A 415 -14.96 -33.34 24.36
CA VAL A 415 -14.14 -34.15 25.26
C VAL A 415 -15.01 -34.72 26.39
N GLY A 416 -15.84 -33.89 27.00
CA GLY A 416 -16.78 -34.32 28.04
C GLY A 416 -17.78 -35.37 27.55
N LEU A 417 -18.34 -35.18 26.35
CA LEU A 417 -19.26 -36.14 25.74
C LEU A 417 -18.56 -37.47 25.42
N THR A 418 -17.35 -37.42 24.86
CA THR A 418 -16.56 -38.61 24.49
C THR A 418 -16.13 -39.41 25.72
N LEU A 419 -15.79 -38.73 26.81
CA LEU A 419 -15.44 -39.34 28.09
C LEU A 419 -16.66 -39.74 28.92
N GLY A 420 -17.88 -39.49 28.43
CA GLY A 420 -19.12 -39.81 29.13
C GLY A 420 -19.36 -38.99 30.39
N VAL A 421 -18.74 -37.81 30.52
CA VAL A 421 -18.98 -36.88 31.64
C VAL A 421 -20.32 -36.16 31.49
N ILE A 422 -20.75 -35.92 30.26
CA ILE A 422 -22.06 -35.34 29.92
C ILE A 422 -22.74 -36.18 28.83
N ASP A 423 -24.07 -36.13 28.78
CA ASP A 423 -24.86 -36.76 27.72
C ASP A 423 -25.13 -35.81 26.54
N THR A 424 -25.73 -36.34 25.47
CA THR A 424 -26.07 -35.57 24.26
C THR A 424 -27.07 -34.43 24.56
N THR A 425 -27.99 -34.63 25.50
CA THR A 425 -29.00 -33.61 25.85
C THR A 425 -28.35 -32.40 26.51
N LEU A 426 -27.50 -32.61 27.52
CA LEU A 426 -26.78 -31.54 28.18
C LEU A 426 -25.75 -30.90 27.26
N PHE A 427 -25.09 -31.69 26.40
CA PHE A 427 -24.23 -31.19 25.33
C PHE A 427 -24.98 -30.19 24.45
N THR A 428 -26.17 -30.53 23.94
CA THR A 428 -26.99 -29.64 23.11
C THR A 428 -27.39 -28.36 23.85
N MET A 429 -27.75 -28.42 25.13
CA MET A 429 -28.06 -27.22 25.93
C MET A 429 -26.86 -26.27 26.03
N LEU A 430 -25.67 -26.82 26.27
CA LEU A 430 -24.44 -26.04 26.39
C LEU A 430 -24.01 -25.44 25.04
N VAL A 431 -24.24 -26.15 23.92
CA VAL A 431 -24.01 -25.60 22.58
C VAL A 431 -24.97 -24.44 22.26
N ILE A 432 -26.27 -24.56 22.59
CA ILE A 432 -27.23 -23.46 22.43
C ILE A 432 -26.81 -22.25 23.26
N MET A 433 -26.40 -22.50 24.51
CA MET A 433 -25.90 -21.45 25.39
C MET A 433 -24.69 -20.73 24.78
N ALA A 434 -23.72 -21.47 24.23
CA ALA A 434 -22.56 -20.92 23.52
C ALA A 434 -22.96 -20.05 22.31
N LEU A 435 -23.92 -20.50 21.50
CA LEU A 435 -24.40 -19.75 20.35
C LEU A 435 -25.08 -18.43 20.77
N VAL A 436 -25.97 -18.49 21.75
CA VAL A 436 -26.75 -17.32 22.19
C VAL A 436 -25.86 -16.31 22.91
N SER A 437 -24.97 -16.75 23.80
CA SER A 437 -24.06 -15.86 24.53
C SER A 437 -23.13 -15.09 23.58
N THR A 438 -22.69 -15.76 22.51
CA THR A 438 -21.84 -15.18 21.45
C THR A 438 -22.60 -14.17 20.61
N ALA A 439 -23.86 -14.47 20.25
CA ALA A 439 -24.74 -13.55 19.56
C ALA A 439 -25.08 -12.30 20.39
N MET A 440 -24.96 -12.37 21.72
CA MET A 440 -25.11 -11.21 22.63
C MET A 440 -23.87 -10.33 22.68
N ALA A 441 -22.68 -10.86 22.39
CA ALA A 441 -21.41 -10.12 22.57
C ALA A 441 -21.31 -8.89 21.65
N ALA A 442 -21.70 -9.03 20.38
CA ALA A 442 -21.56 -7.96 19.40
C ALA A 442 -22.59 -6.81 19.54
N PRO A 443 -23.90 -7.04 19.78
CA PRO A 443 -24.86 -5.96 20.01
C PRO A 443 -24.57 -5.10 21.25
N LEU A 444 -23.84 -5.64 22.23
CA LEU A 444 -23.40 -4.92 23.43
C LEU A 444 -22.22 -3.97 23.12
N LEU A 445 -21.58 -4.09 21.96
CA LEU A 445 -20.64 -3.11 21.45
C LEU A 445 -21.44 -1.92 20.91
N GLY A 446 -21.23 -0.74 21.50
CA GLY A 446 -21.85 0.49 21.04
C GLY A 446 -21.39 0.91 19.65
N ARG A 447 -21.75 2.14 19.23
CA ARG A 447 -21.17 2.74 18.02
C ARG A 447 -19.64 2.79 18.14
N ARG A 448 -18.95 2.49 17.03
CA ARG A 448 -17.49 2.54 16.90
C ARG A 448 -16.93 3.82 17.56
N PRO A 449 -15.95 3.73 18.47
CA PRO A 449 -15.30 4.90 19.03
C PRO A 449 -14.58 5.69 17.93
N ASP A 450 -14.69 7.02 18.00
CA ASP A 450 -13.98 7.93 17.09
C ASP A 450 -12.46 7.82 17.37
N PRO A 451 -11.56 7.89 16.38
CA PRO A 451 -10.11 7.75 16.59
C PRO A 451 -9.51 8.74 17.59
N THR A 452 -10.29 9.78 17.95
CA THR A 452 -10.00 10.85 18.90
C THR A 452 -10.24 10.47 20.37
N ASP A 453 -10.94 9.38 20.68
CA ASP A 453 -11.21 8.92 22.06
C ASP A 453 -10.02 8.16 22.69
N ALA A 454 -8.88 8.09 22.01
CA ALA A 454 -7.61 7.66 22.59
C ALA A 454 -7.08 8.73 23.57
N THR A 455 -7.67 8.80 24.76
CA THR A 455 -7.14 9.62 25.87
C THR A 455 -5.74 9.15 26.27
N PRO A 456 -4.79 10.02 26.68
CA PRO A 456 -3.43 9.62 27.02
C PRO A 456 -3.41 8.79 28.32
N THR A 457 -2.77 7.63 28.32
CA THR A 457 -2.45 6.89 29.57
C THR A 457 -1.19 7.51 30.19
N GLY A 458 -1.33 8.19 31.35
CA GLY A 458 -0.22 8.65 32.21
C GLY A 458 0.23 7.58 33.21
N PRO A 459 0.77 7.91 34.40
CA PRO A 459 1.72 8.97 34.76
C PRO A 459 2.94 8.34 35.49
N ASP A 460 4.12 8.21 34.86
CA ASP A 460 5.32 7.78 35.62
C ASP A 460 6.69 8.19 35.05
N ASP A 461 6.74 9.23 34.20
CA ASP A 461 8.02 9.77 33.68
C ASP A 461 8.34 11.18 34.23
N THR A 462 7.76 11.56 35.38
CA THR A 462 8.00 12.90 35.97
C THR A 462 9.35 13.09 36.68
N GLU A 463 10.21 12.08 36.81
CA GLU A 463 11.50 12.27 37.48
C GLU A 463 12.64 11.51 36.80
N ARG A 464 13.06 11.95 35.60
CA ARG A 464 14.47 11.88 35.14
C ARG A 464 14.70 12.52 33.77
N THR A 465 14.41 13.81 33.61
CA THR A 465 15.16 14.67 32.67
C THR A 465 14.91 16.15 32.97
N SER A 466 15.62 16.66 33.97
CA SER A 466 16.00 18.08 34.01
C SER A 466 17.07 18.32 32.93
N MET A 467 16.67 18.38 31.67
CA MET A 467 17.36 19.12 30.61
C MET A 467 16.32 19.53 29.56
N ALA A 468 16.41 20.78 29.12
CA ALA A 468 15.44 21.56 28.33
C ALA A 468 14.69 20.80 27.22
N PRO A 469 13.44 21.19 26.89
CA PRO A 469 12.58 20.44 25.98
C PRO A 469 13.12 20.47 24.55
N SER A 470 13.57 19.31 24.05
CA SER A 470 13.65 19.03 22.62
C SER A 470 12.29 18.48 22.14
N THR A 471 11.68 19.19 21.21
CA THR A 471 10.31 19.07 20.68
C THR A 471 9.95 17.74 20.00
N PRO A 472 8.65 17.34 19.96
CA PRO A 472 8.17 16.13 19.28
C PRO A 472 8.20 16.28 17.75
N SER A 473 8.52 15.20 17.03
CA SER A 473 8.50 15.14 15.56
C SER A 473 7.09 15.34 15.00
N ASP A 474 6.94 16.38 14.18
CA ASP A 474 5.73 17.17 13.95
C ASP A 474 4.89 16.70 12.75
N GLY A 475 3.84 15.92 12.98
CA GLY A 475 2.69 15.84 12.06
C GLY A 475 1.79 17.08 12.12
N GLY A 476 2.17 18.11 12.89
CA GLY A 476 1.36 19.28 13.22
C GLY A 476 1.63 20.52 12.37
N ARG A 477 2.71 20.62 11.57
CA ARG A 477 3.05 21.87 10.88
C ARG A 477 2.06 22.26 9.78
N GLY A 478 1.72 21.35 8.85
CA GLY A 478 0.72 21.62 7.81
C GLY A 478 -0.69 21.89 8.37
N ARG A 479 -1.05 21.23 9.49
CA ARG A 479 -2.31 21.49 10.21
C ARG A 479 -2.30 22.85 10.90
N ARG A 480 -1.18 23.25 11.52
CA ARG A 480 -0.97 24.60 12.08
C ARG A 480 -1.05 25.68 11.01
N VAL A 481 -0.45 25.47 9.83
CA VAL A 481 -0.57 26.41 8.70
C VAL A 481 -2.02 26.56 8.27
N LEU A 482 -2.75 25.46 8.09
CA LEU A 482 -4.18 25.49 7.77
C LEU A 482 -4.99 26.21 8.86
N ASP A 483 -4.75 25.93 10.14
CA ASP A 483 -5.45 26.56 11.26
C ASP A 483 -5.22 28.09 11.30
N GLU A 484 -4.00 28.54 11.00
CA GLU A 484 -3.66 29.97 10.92
C GLU A 484 -4.27 30.68 9.70
N VAL A 485 -4.29 30.01 8.55
CA VAL A 485 -4.97 30.48 7.34
C VAL A 485 -6.48 30.60 7.62
N ILE A 486 -7.08 29.59 8.25
CA ILE A 486 -8.50 29.59 8.66
C ILE A 486 -8.81 30.74 9.62
N ALA A 487 -7.91 31.06 10.56
CA ALA A 487 -8.13 32.11 11.55
C ALA A 487 -8.20 33.52 10.94
N ARG A 488 -7.68 33.72 9.73
CA ARG A 488 -7.64 35.02 9.04
C ARG A 488 -8.58 35.12 7.84
N ALA A 489 -9.17 33.99 7.44
CA ALA A 489 -10.13 33.93 6.35
C ALA A 489 -11.48 34.54 6.75
N SER A 490 -12.29 34.93 5.76
CA SER A 490 -13.68 35.33 6.01
C SER A 490 -14.45 34.19 6.71
N ASP A 491 -15.50 34.49 7.49
CA ASP A 491 -16.26 33.44 8.20
C ASP A 491 -16.75 32.32 7.27
N ALA A 492 -17.13 32.68 6.04
CA ALA A 492 -17.54 31.74 4.99
C ALA A 492 -16.39 30.86 4.49
N ASP A 493 -15.22 31.46 4.22
CA ASP A 493 -14.03 30.73 3.77
C ASP A 493 -13.46 29.84 4.88
N ALA A 494 -13.41 30.35 6.11
CA ALA A 494 -12.97 29.62 7.28
C ALA A 494 -13.87 28.40 7.56
N ALA A 495 -15.20 28.54 7.39
CA ALA A 495 -16.12 27.41 7.47
C ALA A 495 -15.90 26.39 6.34
N ALA A 496 -15.68 26.84 5.11
CA ALA A 496 -15.44 25.97 3.96
C ALA A 496 -14.12 25.18 4.08
N VAL A 497 -13.03 25.83 4.50
CA VAL A 497 -11.73 25.17 4.70
C VAL A 497 -11.79 24.21 5.90
N ARG A 498 -12.47 24.55 7.01
CA ARG A 498 -12.69 23.62 8.13
C ARG A 498 -13.50 22.38 7.70
N ALA A 499 -14.53 22.56 6.88
CA ALA A 499 -15.30 21.44 6.33
C ALA A 499 -14.45 20.56 5.40
N TRP A 500 -13.54 21.15 4.63
CA TRP A 500 -12.59 20.44 3.78
C TRP A 500 -11.54 19.67 4.61
N ALA A 501 -10.94 20.29 5.63
CA ALA A 501 -9.90 19.70 6.46
C ALA A 501 -10.40 18.57 7.39
N THR A 502 -11.69 18.56 7.75
CA THR A 502 -12.31 17.52 8.59
C THR A 502 -12.68 16.26 7.81
N HIS A 503 -12.88 16.35 6.50
CA HIS A 503 -13.12 15.21 5.62
C HIS A 503 -11.80 14.80 4.99
N GLY A 504 -10.95 14.15 5.79
CA GLY A 504 -9.62 13.73 5.37
C GLY A 504 -9.65 13.04 4.00
N THR A 505 -9.13 13.72 2.99
CA THR A 505 -8.69 13.05 1.77
C THR A 505 -7.48 12.23 2.15
N THR A 506 -7.65 10.91 2.15
CA THR A 506 -6.53 9.97 2.26
C THR A 506 -5.50 10.38 1.20
N PRO A 507 -4.25 10.69 1.57
CA PRO A 507 -3.19 10.84 0.59
C PRO A 507 -3.08 9.51 -0.15
N GLY A 508 -3.28 9.55 -1.47
CA GLY A 508 -2.99 8.43 -2.35
C GLY A 508 -1.49 8.12 -2.25
N SER A 509 -1.17 7.02 -1.60
CA SER A 509 0.20 6.51 -1.43
C SER A 509 0.67 5.72 -2.66
N GLY A 510 0.16 6.05 -3.85
CA GLY A 510 0.09 5.11 -4.99
C GLY A 510 1.42 4.70 -5.61
N GLU A 511 2.37 5.61 -5.82
CA GLU A 511 3.56 5.26 -6.64
C GLU A 511 4.88 5.56 -5.95
N VAL A 512 4.87 6.53 -5.04
CA VAL A 512 6.07 6.97 -4.33
C VAL A 512 6.42 5.98 -3.20
N ALA A 513 5.42 5.46 -2.49
CA ALA A 513 5.63 4.51 -1.40
C ALA A 513 6.02 3.12 -1.91
N ALA A 514 5.45 2.67 -3.03
CA ALA A 514 5.79 1.38 -3.65
C ALA A 514 7.24 1.37 -4.19
N MET A 515 7.71 2.47 -4.78
CA MET A 515 9.11 2.61 -5.21
C MET A 515 10.06 2.79 -4.01
N ALA A 516 9.63 3.52 -2.98
CA ALA A 516 10.39 3.70 -1.75
C ALA A 516 10.54 2.41 -0.94
N ASP A 517 9.53 1.52 -0.94
CA ASP A 517 9.59 0.21 -0.32
C ASP A 517 10.30 -0.84 -1.18
N LEU A 518 10.31 -0.71 -2.52
CA LEU A 518 11.12 -1.55 -3.40
C LEU A 518 12.64 -1.32 -3.25
N LEU A 519 13.04 -0.08 -2.92
CA LEU A 519 14.45 0.33 -2.79
C LEU A 519 14.93 0.41 -1.34
N ALA A 520 14.03 0.25 -0.37
CA ALA A 520 14.40 0.18 1.02
C ALA A 520 14.83 -1.23 1.36
N ASP A 521 16.11 -1.49 1.13
CA ASP A 521 16.74 -2.64 1.72
C ASP A 521 16.66 -2.54 3.24
N HIS A 522 16.15 -3.62 3.73
CA HIS A 522 15.67 -3.78 5.06
C HIS A 522 16.53 -4.91 5.69
N GLU A 523 17.18 -5.78 4.92
CA GLU A 523 18.13 -6.75 5.47
C GLU A 523 19.33 -6.12 6.22
N HIS A 524 19.72 -4.88 5.88
CA HIS A 524 20.94 -4.21 6.40
C HIS A 524 20.76 -3.26 7.61
N GLY A 525 19.69 -3.40 8.41
CA GLY A 525 19.66 -2.81 9.76
C GLY A 525 19.83 -1.27 9.86
N GLY A 526 19.26 -0.51 8.91
CA GLY A 526 19.39 0.94 8.88
C GLY A 526 20.67 1.46 8.22
N ARG A 527 21.56 0.56 7.74
CA ARG A 527 22.60 0.90 6.77
C ARG A 527 21.96 1.08 5.40
N ARG A 528 22.39 2.09 4.66
CA ARG A 528 21.86 2.34 3.31
C ARG A 528 22.63 1.50 2.32
N LEU A 529 21.93 0.92 1.34
CA LEU A 529 22.54 0.24 0.19
C LEU A 529 23.59 1.10 -0.54
N VAL A 530 23.44 2.42 -0.50
CA VAL A 530 24.38 3.36 -1.13
C VAL A 530 25.58 3.70 -0.23
N ASP A 531 25.48 3.44 1.09
CA ASP A 531 26.59 3.62 2.03
C ASP A 531 27.56 2.41 1.99
N ASP A 532 27.07 1.22 1.61
CA ASP A 532 27.82 -0.03 1.48
C ASP A 532 28.09 -0.42 0.01
N LEU A 533 28.18 0.55 -0.91
CA LEU A 533 28.58 0.26 -2.30
C LEU A 533 29.97 -0.40 -2.31
N PRO A 534 30.18 -1.50 -3.06
CA PRO A 534 31.39 -2.29 -2.98
C PRO A 534 32.59 -1.44 -3.42
N ARG A 535 33.61 -1.38 -2.56
CA ARG A 535 34.87 -0.70 -2.85
C ARG A 535 35.83 -1.70 -3.50
N PRO A 536 36.54 -1.29 -4.57
CA PRO A 536 37.53 -2.15 -5.18
C PRO A 536 38.65 -2.51 -4.20
N ASP A 537 39.05 -3.77 -4.19
CA ASP A 537 40.29 -4.19 -3.52
C ASP A 537 41.48 -3.46 -4.18
N SER A 538 42.35 -2.85 -3.36
CA SER A 538 43.57 -2.18 -3.82
C SER A 538 44.51 -3.07 -4.64
N ALA A 539 44.46 -4.40 -4.44
CA ALA A 539 45.30 -5.36 -5.13
C ALA A 539 44.71 -5.90 -6.45
N ASP A 540 43.42 -5.67 -6.73
CA ASP A 540 42.78 -6.20 -7.93
C ASP A 540 43.17 -5.38 -9.18
N PRO A 541 43.81 -6.00 -10.20
CA PRO A 541 44.18 -5.33 -11.45
C PRO A 541 42.98 -5.00 -12.35
N ARG A 542 41.79 -5.57 -12.09
CA ARG A 542 40.55 -5.31 -12.84
C ARG A 542 39.57 -4.40 -12.10
N ALA A 543 40.00 -3.84 -10.98
CA ALA A 543 39.24 -2.85 -10.20
C ALA A 543 38.88 -1.63 -11.05
N ILE A 544 37.65 -1.14 -10.92
CA ILE A 544 37.21 0.11 -11.54
C ILE A 544 37.60 1.25 -10.59
N ARG A 545 38.61 2.03 -10.97
CA ARG A 545 39.13 3.16 -10.17
C ARG A 545 38.87 4.50 -10.82
N SER A 546 38.81 4.53 -12.15
CA SER A 546 38.73 5.73 -12.96
C SER A 546 37.50 5.70 -13.87
N VAL A 547 36.77 6.81 -13.92
CA VAL A 547 35.58 6.98 -14.77
C VAL A 547 35.72 8.22 -15.63
N GLY A 548 35.65 8.05 -16.95
CA GLY A 548 35.59 9.13 -17.93
C GLY A 548 34.15 9.46 -18.30
N VAL A 549 33.66 10.63 -17.89
CA VAL A 549 32.34 11.15 -18.28
C VAL A 549 32.51 12.07 -19.48
N ILE A 550 32.06 11.64 -20.66
CA ILE A 550 32.35 12.31 -21.92
C ILE A 550 31.16 13.16 -22.36
N GLY A 551 31.22 14.47 -22.12
CA GLY A 551 30.25 15.49 -22.54
C GLY A 551 29.85 16.43 -21.40
N GLY A 552 29.97 17.75 -21.61
CA GLY A 552 29.69 18.81 -20.61
C GLY A 552 28.25 19.34 -20.60
N GLY A 553 27.26 18.47 -20.86
CA GLY A 553 25.85 18.84 -20.70
C GLY A 553 25.32 18.58 -19.29
N THR A 554 24.04 18.83 -19.05
CA THR A 554 23.37 18.44 -17.79
C THR A 554 23.55 16.94 -17.49
N ALA A 555 23.44 16.07 -18.49
CA ALA A 555 23.70 14.63 -18.34
C ALA A 555 25.09 14.33 -17.78
N GLY A 556 26.14 14.95 -18.32
CA GLY A 556 27.52 14.72 -17.87
C GLY A 556 27.78 15.26 -16.47
N TYR A 557 27.41 16.52 -16.22
CA TYR A 557 27.64 17.12 -14.91
C TYR A 557 26.85 16.42 -13.79
N LEU A 558 25.57 16.10 -14.01
CA LEU A 558 24.78 15.36 -13.01
C LEU A 558 25.34 13.96 -12.77
N THR A 559 25.83 13.28 -13.81
CA THR A 559 26.49 11.97 -13.67
C THR A 559 27.78 12.09 -12.86
N ALA A 560 28.66 13.03 -13.20
CA ALA A 560 29.94 13.22 -12.52
C ALA A 560 29.74 13.57 -11.04
N LEU A 561 28.80 14.49 -10.75
CA LEU A 561 28.42 14.85 -9.39
C LEU A 561 27.86 13.66 -8.60
N ALA A 562 27.00 12.84 -9.22
CA ALA A 562 26.43 11.66 -8.58
C ALA A 562 27.49 10.60 -8.25
N LEU A 563 28.40 10.31 -9.19
CA LEU A 563 29.52 9.39 -8.97
C LEU A 563 30.42 9.88 -7.84
N ARG A 564 30.78 11.18 -7.81
CA ARG A 564 31.57 11.75 -6.71
C ARG A 564 30.84 11.74 -5.37
N ALA A 565 29.53 12.00 -5.36
CA ALA A 565 28.73 12.02 -4.14
C ALA A 565 28.54 10.62 -3.53
N LYS A 566 28.36 9.59 -4.36
CA LYS A 566 28.01 8.24 -3.89
C LYS A 566 29.16 7.24 -3.93
N ARG A 567 30.18 7.47 -4.75
CA ARG A 567 31.39 6.65 -4.87
C ARG A 567 32.64 7.53 -4.79
N PRO A 568 32.91 8.16 -3.63
CA PRO A 568 33.96 9.18 -3.48
C PRO A 568 35.39 8.66 -3.70
N TRP A 569 35.59 7.34 -3.79
CA TRP A 569 36.88 6.72 -4.13
C TRP A 569 37.17 6.66 -5.63
N LEU A 570 36.19 6.90 -6.51
CA LEU A 570 36.41 6.93 -7.95
C LEU A 570 37.11 8.24 -8.35
N ASP A 571 38.15 8.12 -9.18
CA ASP A 571 38.68 9.25 -9.93
C ASP A 571 37.75 9.55 -11.11
N VAL A 572 37.00 10.64 -11.02
CA VAL A 572 36.00 11.01 -12.02
C VAL A 572 36.54 12.17 -12.82
N THR A 573 36.72 11.95 -14.13
CA THR A 573 37.10 12.98 -15.08
C THR A 573 35.94 13.31 -16.01
N LEU A 574 35.53 14.57 -16.06
CA LEU A 574 34.59 15.07 -17.06
C LEU A 574 35.38 15.66 -18.23
N VAL A 575 35.10 15.18 -19.44
CA VAL A 575 35.72 15.64 -20.67
C VAL A 575 34.68 16.36 -21.50
N GLU A 576 34.89 17.64 -21.80
CA GLU A 576 34.01 18.42 -22.68
C GLU A 576 34.79 19.06 -23.83
N SER A 577 34.13 19.28 -24.96
CA SER A 577 34.76 19.91 -26.13
C SER A 577 34.33 21.38 -26.21
N PRO A 578 35.26 22.34 -26.13
CA PRO A 578 34.93 23.76 -26.21
C PRO A 578 34.38 24.17 -27.58
N SER A 579 34.63 23.38 -28.63
CA SER A 579 34.13 23.61 -29.99
C SER A 579 32.76 23.00 -30.26
N MET A 580 32.18 22.28 -29.30
CA MET A 580 30.90 21.58 -29.49
C MET A 580 29.89 22.07 -28.45
N PRO A 581 28.99 22.99 -28.83
CA PRO A 581 28.03 23.55 -27.88
C PRO A 581 27.07 22.46 -27.38
N ILE A 582 26.62 22.65 -26.14
CA ILE A 582 25.49 21.91 -25.58
C ILE A 582 24.21 22.26 -26.32
N ILE A 583 23.20 21.39 -26.23
CA ILE A 583 21.92 21.57 -26.93
C ILE A 583 21.22 22.89 -26.56
N GLY A 584 21.40 23.34 -25.30
CA GLY A 584 20.92 24.64 -24.83
C GLY A 584 19.42 24.70 -24.54
N VAL A 585 18.76 23.55 -24.40
CA VAL A 585 17.32 23.41 -24.08
C VAL A 585 17.14 22.29 -23.06
N GLY A 586 16.00 22.25 -22.37
CA GLY A 586 15.68 21.23 -21.36
C GLY A 586 15.48 21.82 -19.97
N GLU A 587 14.58 22.80 -19.86
CA GLU A 587 14.47 23.68 -18.70
C GLU A 587 13.37 23.26 -17.74
N ALA A 588 12.35 22.53 -18.21
CA ALA A 588 11.29 22.00 -17.36
C ALA A 588 11.64 20.61 -16.83
N THR A 589 11.25 20.34 -15.59
CA THR A 589 11.52 19.08 -14.89
C THR A 589 10.23 18.41 -14.39
N THR A 590 10.37 17.27 -13.70
CA THR A 590 9.31 16.58 -12.96
C THR A 590 9.62 16.59 -11.47
N PRO A 591 8.67 16.25 -10.58
CA PRO A 591 8.87 16.35 -9.13
C PRO A 591 10.07 15.55 -8.61
N SER A 592 10.48 14.49 -9.32
CA SER A 592 11.69 13.69 -9.00
C SER A 592 12.99 14.49 -8.96
N MET A 593 13.08 15.62 -9.68
CA MET A 593 14.28 16.44 -9.73
C MET A 593 14.58 17.12 -8.39
N VAL A 594 13.55 17.58 -7.66
CA VAL A 594 13.72 18.30 -6.39
C VAL A 594 14.50 17.44 -5.37
N PRO A 595 14.05 16.21 -5.05
CA PRO A 595 14.84 15.34 -4.19
C PRO A 595 16.19 14.93 -4.79
N PHE A 596 16.28 14.71 -6.11
CA PHE A 596 17.54 14.30 -6.73
C PHE A 596 18.63 15.37 -6.53
N LEU A 597 18.31 16.65 -6.70
CA LEU A 597 19.26 17.73 -6.45
C LEU A 597 19.59 17.84 -4.96
N HIS A 598 18.58 18.01 -4.11
CA HIS A 598 18.81 18.40 -2.73
C HIS A 598 19.22 17.24 -1.82
N HIS A 599 18.59 16.08 -1.99
CA HIS A 599 18.98 14.89 -1.26
C HIS A 599 20.09 14.17 -2.03
N TYR A 600 19.81 13.59 -3.21
CA TYR A 600 20.76 12.64 -3.82
C TYR A 600 22.14 13.27 -4.12
N LEU A 601 22.16 14.48 -4.67
CA LEU A 601 23.39 15.24 -4.90
C LEU A 601 23.80 16.14 -3.74
N GLY A 602 22.96 16.42 -2.75
CA GLY A 602 23.30 17.34 -1.66
C GLY A 602 23.50 18.79 -2.13
N VAL A 603 22.72 19.25 -3.11
CA VAL A 603 22.71 20.65 -3.56
C VAL A 603 22.00 21.50 -2.51
N ASP A 604 22.64 22.58 -2.06
CA ASP A 604 22.01 23.53 -1.15
C ASP A 604 20.87 24.28 -1.87
N PRO A 605 19.62 24.23 -1.38
CA PRO A 605 18.51 24.98 -1.96
C PRO A 605 18.76 26.50 -1.99
N ALA A 606 19.41 27.08 -0.97
CA ALA A 606 19.64 28.52 -0.94
C ALA A 606 20.61 28.93 -2.06
N GLU A 607 21.72 28.18 -2.20
CA GLU A 607 22.69 28.40 -3.28
C GLU A 607 22.05 28.20 -4.67
N LEU A 608 21.23 27.15 -4.84
CA LEU A 608 20.51 26.92 -6.11
C LEU A 608 19.61 28.11 -6.45
N TYR A 609 18.87 28.63 -5.46
CA TYR A 609 17.96 29.76 -5.67
C TYR A 609 18.70 31.07 -5.95
N GLU A 610 19.85 31.29 -5.33
CA GLU A 610 20.70 32.43 -5.60
C GLU A 610 21.30 32.39 -7.01
N ARG A 611 21.92 31.27 -7.39
CA ARG A 611 22.71 31.18 -8.62
C ARG A 611 21.91 30.79 -9.86
N VAL A 612 20.93 29.91 -9.71
CA VAL A 612 20.12 29.38 -10.82
C VAL A 612 18.77 30.09 -10.94
N ARG A 613 18.21 30.55 -9.81
CA ARG A 613 16.93 31.28 -9.74
C ARG A 613 15.77 30.49 -10.38
N PRO A 614 15.48 29.26 -9.89
CA PRO A 614 14.44 28.43 -10.46
C PRO A 614 13.04 29.05 -10.23
N THR A 615 12.11 28.76 -11.14
CA THR A 615 10.67 28.93 -10.88
C THR A 615 10.03 27.59 -10.59
N TRP A 616 8.80 27.58 -10.06
CA TRP A 616 8.06 26.35 -9.76
C TRP A 616 7.13 25.93 -10.90
N LYS A 617 7.07 24.63 -11.09
CA LYS A 617 6.14 23.94 -11.97
C LYS A 617 5.23 23.04 -11.14
N MET A 618 3.95 23.37 -11.07
CA MET A 618 2.92 22.55 -10.41
C MET A 618 2.28 21.53 -11.36
N GLY A 619 2.60 21.61 -12.65
CA GLY A 619 2.08 20.74 -13.69
C GLY A 619 2.27 21.33 -15.09
N ILE A 620 1.47 20.82 -16.03
CA ILE A 620 1.39 21.30 -17.42
C ILE A 620 -0.03 21.80 -17.70
N ARG A 621 -0.13 22.97 -18.31
CA ARG A 621 -1.35 23.45 -18.94
C ARG A 621 -1.33 23.07 -20.41
N PHE A 622 -2.29 22.26 -20.83
CA PHE A 622 -2.45 21.83 -22.21
C PHE A 622 -3.53 22.66 -22.91
N ASP A 623 -3.13 23.57 -23.80
CA ASP A 623 -4.05 24.18 -24.77
C ASP A 623 -4.25 23.18 -25.94
N TRP A 624 -5.02 22.14 -25.64
CA TRP A 624 -5.03 20.87 -26.37
C TRP A 624 -6.41 20.21 -26.35
N GLY A 625 -6.70 19.38 -27.35
CA GLY A 625 -7.96 18.67 -27.52
C GLY A 625 -9.18 19.59 -27.74
N ALA A 626 -10.36 19.00 -27.65
CA ALA A 626 -11.63 19.63 -28.00
C ALA A 626 -12.08 20.72 -27.02
N ASN A 627 -11.49 20.80 -25.81
CA ASN A 627 -11.91 21.82 -24.84
C ASN A 627 -11.30 23.18 -25.21
N PRO A 628 -12.09 24.24 -25.49
CA PRO A 628 -11.55 25.56 -25.88
C PRO A 628 -10.57 26.12 -24.84
N ASP A 629 -10.83 25.89 -23.56
CA ASP A 629 -10.00 26.35 -22.44
C ASP A 629 -8.81 25.42 -22.12
N GLY A 630 -8.66 24.32 -22.86
CA GLY A 630 -7.65 23.31 -22.62
C GLY A 630 -7.89 22.52 -21.33
N PHE A 631 -6.83 21.89 -20.80
CA PHE A 631 -6.90 21.23 -19.50
C PHE A 631 -5.59 21.30 -18.70
N MET A 632 -5.70 21.12 -17.39
CA MET A 632 -4.57 21.10 -16.44
C MET A 632 -4.17 19.66 -16.10
N ALA A 633 -2.89 19.35 -16.24
CA ALA A 633 -2.24 18.14 -15.74
C ALA A 633 -1.31 18.51 -14.57
N PRO A 634 -1.81 18.51 -13.31
CA PRO A 634 -1.04 18.91 -12.12
C PRO A 634 0.04 17.86 -11.75
N PHE A 635 0.58 17.86 -10.53
CA PHE A 635 1.40 16.75 -9.99
C PHE A 635 0.78 16.09 -8.74
N ASP A 636 -0.29 16.64 -8.17
CA ASP A 636 -1.00 16.16 -6.98
C ASP A 636 -2.17 15.19 -7.28
N TRP A 637 -2.02 14.26 -8.22
CA TRP A 637 -3.13 13.43 -8.72
C TRP A 637 -3.67 12.50 -7.63
N ASN A 638 -2.75 12.14 -6.72
CA ASN A 638 -2.92 11.26 -5.58
C ASN A 638 -3.17 12.01 -4.26
N ALA A 639 -2.76 13.28 -4.14
CA ALA A 639 -2.87 14.06 -2.90
C ALA A 639 -3.94 15.16 -3.03
N ASN A 640 -4.82 15.29 -2.04
CA ASN A 640 -5.73 16.44 -1.94
C ASN A 640 -6.76 16.56 -3.10
N SER A 641 -7.31 15.42 -3.56
CA SER A 641 -8.26 15.42 -4.67
C SER A 641 -9.61 16.05 -4.29
N VAL A 642 -10.00 17.07 -5.06
CA VAL A 642 -11.36 17.61 -5.06
C VAL A 642 -12.31 16.57 -5.66
N GLY A 643 -11.91 15.96 -6.78
CA GLY A 643 -12.53 14.77 -7.39
C GLY A 643 -12.79 14.94 -8.89
N ILE A 644 -12.24 14.06 -9.73
CA ILE A 644 -12.32 14.17 -11.20
C ILE A 644 -13.72 13.93 -11.76
N LEU A 645 -14.46 12.95 -11.22
CA LEU A 645 -15.82 12.65 -11.67
C LEU A 645 -16.80 13.80 -11.35
N GLY A 646 -16.63 14.45 -10.19
CA GLY A 646 -17.41 15.64 -9.86
C GLY A 646 -17.06 16.84 -10.73
N SER A 647 -15.77 17.04 -11.06
CA SER A 647 -15.34 18.08 -12.00
C SER A 647 -15.99 17.88 -13.37
N LEU A 648 -15.88 16.68 -13.94
CA LEU A 648 -16.47 16.35 -15.24
C LEU A 648 -17.98 16.58 -15.25
N ARG A 649 -18.67 16.20 -14.17
CA ARG A 649 -20.12 16.36 -14.06
C ARG A 649 -20.54 17.83 -13.95
N GLU A 650 -19.84 18.63 -13.16
CA GLU A 650 -20.27 20.00 -12.82
C GLU A 650 -19.70 21.07 -13.73
N GLN A 651 -18.49 20.86 -14.24
CA GLN A 651 -17.78 21.82 -15.09
C GLN A 651 -17.68 21.36 -16.54
N GLY A 652 -17.95 20.09 -16.83
CA GLY A 652 -17.76 19.53 -18.16
C GLY A 652 -16.29 19.31 -18.53
N ASP A 653 -15.38 19.48 -17.57
CA ASP A 653 -13.93 19.31 -17.73
C ASP A 653 -13.28 18.75 -16.47
N ILE A 654 -11.99 18.48 -16.53
CA ILE A 654 -11.20 17.97 -15.41
C ILE A 654 -10.52 19.07 -14.59
N ASN A 655 -10.68 20.35 -14.92
CA ASN A 655 -9.79 21.42 -14.45
C ASN A 655 -9.92 21.79 -12.96
N ALA A 656 -10.85 21.16 -12.24
CA ALA A 656 -11.04 21.33 -10.80
C ALA A 656 -11.03 20.00 -10.04
N PHE A 657 -10.23 19.05 -10.51
CA PHE A 657 -10.15 17.72 -9.90
C PHE A 657 -9.15 17.64 -8.74
N THR A 658 -8.18 18.55 -8.66
CA THR A 658 -7.20 18.64 -7.57
C THR A 658 -7.05 20.06 -7.05
N LEU A 659 -6.33 20.22 -5.94
CA LEU A 659 -6.03 21.54 -5.39
C LEU A 659 -5.03 22.28 -6.30
N GLN A 660 -4.00 21.59 -6.82
CA GLN A 660 -3.04 22.23 -7.73
C GLN A 660 -3.69 22.63 -9.06
N SER A 661 -4.65 21.86 -9.60
CA SER A 661 -5.31 22.25 -10.84
C SER A 661 -6.02 23.61 -10.68
N LEU A 662 -6.58 23.88 -9.51
CA LEU A 662 -7.20 25.17 -9.18
C LEU A 662 -6.17 26.29 -8.98
N TYR A 663 -5.03 26.01 -8.34
CA TYR A 663 -3.92 26.97 -8.23
C TYR A 663 -3.35 27.36 -9.59
N MET A 664 -3.13 26.37 -10.47
CA MET A 664 -2.68 26.60 -11.85
C MET A 664 -3.67 27.49 -12.60
N ARG A 665 -4.98 27.22 -12.54
CA ARG A 665 -5.99 28.09 -13.17
C ARG A 665 -6.01 29.52 -12.66
N ALA A 666 -5.63 29.72 -11.40
CA ALA A 666 -5.63 31.02 -10.75
C ALA A 666 -4.30 31.76 -10.87
N ASP A 667 -3.29 31.17 -11.54
CA ASP A 667 -1.90 31.66 -11.59
C ASP A 667 -1.33 31.97 -10.19
N ARG A 668 -1.70 31.13 -9.20
CA ARG A 668 -1.30 31.26 -7.79
C ARG A 668 -0.55 30.03 -7.32
N VAL A 669 0.12 30.16 -6.18
CA VAL A 669 0.85 29.08 -5.52
C VAL A 669 0.37 28.90 -4.08
N PRO A 670 0.53 27.70 -3.48
CA PRO A 670 0.05 27.39 -2.13
C PRO A 670 0.98 27.95 -1.04
N VAL A 671 1.31 29.24 -1.15
CA VAL A 671 2.11 30.02 -0.21
C VAL A 671 1.23 31.17 0.28
N PHE A 672 1.23 31.42 1.59
CA PHE A 672 0.28 32.30 2.26
C PHE A 672 1.03 33.35 3.06
N ARG A 673 0.59 34.61 2.96
CA ARG A 673 1.11 35.71 3.76
C ARG A 673 0.36 35.79 5.09
N LEU A 674 1.07 35.54 6.18
CA LEU A 674 0.55 35.52 7.56
C LEU A 674 1.09 36.69 8.38
N GLY A 675 0.79 37.92 7.93
CA GLY A 675 1.26 39.15 8.58
C GLY A 675 2.62 39.50 7.99
N ASP A 676 3.64 39.56 8.84
CA ASP A 676 5.03 39.84 8.43
C ASP A 676 5.82 38.58 8.04
N ARG A 677 5.19 37.40 8.06
CA ARG A 677 5.81 36.11 7.69
C ARG A 677 5.03 35.37 6.63
N TYR A 678 5.67 34.38 6.01
CA TYR A 678 5.05 33.47 5.05
C TYR A 678 4.94 32.04 5.61
N ALA A 679 3.98 31.30 5.08
CA ALA A 679 3.82 29.86 5.30
C ALA A 679 3.52 29.18 3.95
N THR A 680 3.83 27.89 3.83
CA THR A 680 3.71 27.14 2.58
C THR A 680 3.02 25.79 2.81
N LEU A 681 2.31 25.30 1.80
CA LEU A 681 1.85 23.91 1.69
C LEU A 681 2.58 23.14 0.56
N LEU A 682 3.68 23.68 0.03
CA LEU A 682 4.52 23.00 -0.95
C LEU A 682 5.18 21.73 -0.40
N ASP A 683 5.26 21.58 0.94
CA ASP A 683 5.63 20.33 1.62
C ASP A 683 4.57 19.22 1.41
N ARG A 684 3.32 19.56 1.09
CA ARG A 684 2.23 18.59 0.86
C ARG A 684 1.82 18.43 -0.59
N LEU A 685 2.29 19.30 -1.46
CA LEU A 685 1.88 19.38 -2.86
C LEU A 685 3.11 19.22 -3.77
N PRO A 686 3.26 18.06 -4.44
CA PRO A 686 4.40 17.80 -5.33
C PRO A 686 4.61 18.87 -6.38
N TYR A 687 5.84 19.39 -6.51
CA TYR A 687 6.18 20.39 -7.51
C TYR A 687 7.55 20.10 -8.12
N ALA A 688 7.84 20.72 -9.25
CA ALA A 688 9.10 20.62 -9.97
C ALA A 688 9.71 22.01 -10.23
N TYR A 689 10.90 22.04 -10.84
CA TYR A 689 11.56 23.29 -11.23
C TYR A 689 11.45 23.57 -12.73
N HIS A 690 11.35 24.85 -13.07
CA HIS A 690 11.92 25.37 -14.31
C HIS A 690 13.30 25.94 -14.01
N LEU A 691 14.30 25.49 -14.75
CA LEU A 691 15.72 25.79 -14.57
C LEU A 691 16.23 26.43 -15.86
N ASP A 692 16.66 27.69 -15.79
CA ASP A 692 17.39 28.31 -16.90
C ASP A 692 18.64 27.47 -17.22
N ASN A 693 18.72 26.96 -18.46
CA ASN A 693 19.72 25.94 -18.78
C ASN A 693 21.15 26.48 -18.68
N GLU A 694 21.38 27.75 -19.05
CA GLU A 694 22.71 28.36 -19.01
C GLU A 694 23.20 28.52 -17.57
N ARG A 695 22.39 29.14 -16.70
CA ARG A 695 22.70 29.30 -15.28
C ARG A 695 22.87 27.96 -14.59
N PHE A 696 22.01 27.00 -14.92
CA PHE A 696 22.05 25.68 -14.30
C PHE A 696 23.33 24.92 -14.69
N VAL A 697 23.69 24.86 -15.97
CA VAL A 697 24.93 24.20 -16.40
C VAL A 697 26.14 24.88 -15.78
N ARG A 698 26.22 26.22 -15.80
CA ARG A 698 27.31 26.96 -15.13
C ARG A 698 27.41 26.62 -13.65
N TYR A 699 26.28 26.58 -12.94
CA TYR A 699 26.24 26.19 -11.53
C TYR A 699 26.78 24.78 -11.32
N LEU A 700 26.36 23.82 -12.16
CA LEU A 700 26.83 22.43 -12.08
C LEU A 700 28.32 22.30 -12.40
N THR A 701 28.85 23.08 -13.34
CA THR A 701 30.29 23.14 -13.63
C THR A 701 31.08 23.56 -12.40
N GLU A 702 30.72 24.71 -11.82
CA GLU A 702 31.38 25.22 -10.61
C GLU A 702 31.25 24.23 -9.44
N LEU A 703 30.09 23.58 -9.30
CA LEU A 703 29.86 22.61 -8.24
C LEU A 703 30.69 21.33 -8.44
N ALA A 704 30.86 20.87 -9.68
CA ALA A 704 31.67 19.70 -10.01
C ALA A 704 33.15 19.94 -9.69
N GLU A 705 33.67 21.11 -10.06
CA GLU A 705 35.03 21.53 -9.71
C GLU A 705 35.24 21.58 -8.20
N ARG A 706 34.32 22.21 -7.45
CA ARG A 706 34.38 22.26 -5.97
C ARG A 706 34.36 20.88 -5.31
N ARG A 707 33.76 19.87 -5.96
CA ARG A 707 33.67 18.49 -5.46
C ARG A 707 34.76 17.57 -6.00
N GLY A 708 35.77 18.14 -6.66
CA GLY A 708 36.97 17.42 -7.11
C GLY A 708 36.73 16.54 -8.34
N VAL A 709 35.74 16.84 -9.18
CA VAL A 709 35.68 16.27 -10.54
C VAL A 709 36.81 16.88 -11.35
N ARG A 710 37.69 16.06 -11.94
CA ARG A 710 38.72 16.56 -12.84
C ARG A 710 38.08 17.02 -14.14
N HIS A 711 38.32 18.25 -14.54
CA HIS A 711 37.77 18.82 -15.77
C HIS A 711 38.83 18.86 -16.87
N VAL A 712 38.50 18.31 -18.05
CA VAL A 712 39.39 18.27 -19.22
C VAL A 712 38.65 18.84 -20.41
N GLN A 713 39.21 19.90 -20.99
CA GLN A 713 38.71 20.45 -22.25
C GLN A 713 39.43 19.79 -23.42
N ALA A 714 38.77 18.84 -24.07
CA ALA A 714 39.34 18.11 -25.20
C ALA A 714 38.28 17.68 -26.21
N ARG A 715 38.67 17.64 -27.48
CA ARG A 715 37.86 17.05 -28.54
C ARG A 715 38.36 15.65 -28.85
N LEU A 716 37.43 14.70 -28.90
CA LEU A 716 37.74 13.31 -29.26
C LEU A 716 38.01 13.21 -30.76
N ALA A 717 39.15 12.59 -31.12
CA ALA A 717 39.54 12.29 -32.48
C ALA A 717 39.25 10.84 -32.87
N ASP A 718 39.62 9.90 -32.01
CA ASP A 718 39.48 8.46 -32.26
C ASP A 718 39.18 7.68 -30.98
N VAL A 719 38.46 6.58 -31.13
CA VAL A 719 38.05 5.68 -30.02
C VAL A 719 38.60 4.30 -30.32
N VAL A 720 39.63 3.89 -29.58
CA VAL A 720 40.33 2.64 -29.82
C VAL A 720 39.73 1.55 -28.96
N LYS A 721 39.40 0.42 -29.61
CA LYS A 721 38.82 -0.75 -28.96
C LYS A 721 39.87 -1.85 -28.77
N SER A 722 39.73 -2.58 -27.68
CA SER A 722 40.45 -3.83 -27.44
C SER A 722 39.88 -4.99 -28.28
N ALA A 723 40.54 -6.15 -28.22
CA ALA A 723 40.11 -7.36 -28.93
C ALA A 723 38.72 -7.87 -28.49
N ASP A 724 38.29 -7.57 -27.26
CA ASP A 724 37.00 -7.98 -26.69
C ASP A 724 35.87 -6.97 -26.95
N ASP A 725 36.07 -6.00 -27.85
CA ASP A 725 35.12 -4.91 -28.18
C ASP A 725 34.84 -3.93 -27.02
N TRP A 726 35.78 -3.81 -26.08
CA TRP A 726 35.76 -2.78 -25.03
C TRP A 726 36.54 -1.54 -25.46
N ILE A 727 36.19 -0.37 -24.95
CA ILE A 727 37.00 0.82 -25.19
C ILE A 727 38.26 0.73 -24.32
N ASP A 728 39.42 0.70 -24.98
CA ASP A 728 40.73 0.67 -24.35
C ASP A 728 41.16 2.11 -24.00
N HIS A 729 41.20 2.98 -25.00
CA HIS A 729 41.54 4.38 -24.83
C HIS A 729 40.88 5.28 -25.89
N VAL A 730 40.87 6.58 -25.62
CA VAL A 730 40.36 7.61 -26.52
C VAL A 730 41.48 8.60 -26.82
N ARG A 731 41.70 8.91 -28.10
CA ARG A 731 42.68 9.91 -28.55
C ARG A 731 42.00 11.24 -28.77
N THR A 732 42.59 12.31 -28.24
CA THR A 732 42.11 13.67 -28.48
C THR A 732 42.68 14.22 -29.79
N THR A 733 42.09 15.29 -30.33
CA THR A 733 42.61 15.98 -31.52
C THR A 733 43.99 16.59 -31.31
N ASP A 734 44.35 16.84 -30.05
CA ASP A 734 45.61 17.48 -29.67
C ASP A 734 46.71 16.43 -29.40
N GLY A 735 46.42 15.14 -29.64
CA GLY A 735 47.36 14.03 -29.55
C GLY A 735 47.46 13.39 -28.17
N GLU A 736 46.66 13.83 -27.19
CA GLU A 736 46.60 13.19 -25.87
C GLU A 736 45.83 11.88 -25.91
N THR A 737 46.21 10.95 -25.03
CA THR A 737 45.51 9.68 -24.84
C THR A 737 44.82 9.69 -23.48
N LEU A 738 43.52 9.43 -23.48
CA LEU A 738 42.69 9.31 -22.29
C LEU A 738 42.38 7.83 -22.06
N GLU A 739 42.61 7.37 -20.84
CA GLU A 739 42.40 5.98 -20.41
C GLU A 739 41.54 5.98 -19.14
N PHE A 740 40.48 5.19 -19.14
CA PHE A 740 39.60 5.01 -17.98
C PHE A 740 39.11 3.57 -17.91
N ASP A 741 38.86 3.09 -16.70
CA ASP A 741 38.33 1.74 -16.47
C ASP A 741 36.86 1.62 -16.92
N PHE A 742 36.13 2.73 -16.85
CA PHE A 742 34.74 2.83 -17.28
C PHE A 742 34.44 4.19 -17.94
N TRP A 743 33.57 4.18 -18.93
CA TRP A 743 33.21 5.34 -19.73
C TRP A 743 31.71 5.61 -19.64
N VAL A 744 31.35 6.88 -19.40
CA VAL A 744 29.97 7.35 -19.51
C VAL A 744 29.86 8.21 -20.76
N ASP A 745 29.05 7.77 -21.73
CA ASP A 745 28.77 8.54 -22.93
C ASP A 745 27.67 9.57 -22.64
N CYS A 746 28.05 10.84 -22.54
CA CYS A 746 27.15 11.97 -22.43
C CYS A 746 27.26 12.90 -23.66
N THR A 747 27.70 12.38 -24.81
CA THR A 747 28.03 13.17 -26.01
C THR A 747 26.82 13.68 -26.80
N GLY A 748 25.62 13.56 -26.22
CA GLY A 748 24.35 13.90 -26.81
C GLY A 748 23.99 13.01 -27.99
N PHE A 749 23.18 13.51 -28.94
CA PHE A 749 22.70 12.74 -30.11
C PHE A 749 23.80 12.11 -30.97
N ARG A 750 25.05 12.56 -30.83
CA ARG A 750 26.19 12.01 -31.54
C ARG A 750 26.53 10.60 -31.09
N SER A 751 26.21 10.22 -29.84
CA SER A 751 26.43 8.90 -29.24
C SER A 751 27.81 8.33 -29.64
N MET A 752 28.86 9.10 -29.36
CA MET A 752 30.19 8.86 -29.92
C MET A 752 30.81 7.53 -29.46
N LEU A 753 30.54 7.12 -28.23
CA LEU A 753 31.06 5.88 -27.68
C LEU A 753 30.04 4.75 -27.90
N LEU A 754 28.80 4.92 -27.42
CA LEU A 754 27.79 3.86 -27.40
C LEU A 754 27.28 3.51 -28.81
N GLY A 755 26.86 4.54 -29.57
CA GLY A 755 26.27 4.38 -30.89
C GLY A 755 27.30 4.22 -32.00
N LYS A 756 28.36 5.05 -32.00
CA LYS A 756 29.37 5.04 -33.07
C LYS A 756 30.48 4.03 -32.84
N ALA A 757 31.20 4.08 -31.72
CA ALA A 757 32.35 3.20 -31.50
C ALA A 757 31.94 1.74 -31.23
N LEU A 758 30.96 1.54 -30.34
CA LEU A 758 30.43 0.20 -30.02
C LEU A 758 29.31 -0.28 -30.96
N GLY A 759 28.82 0.59 -31.84
CA GLY A 759 27.88 0.20 -32.90
C GLY A 759 26.51 -0.24 -32.38
N THR A 760 26.05 0.27 -31.24
CA THR A 760 24.72 -0.08 -30.71
C THR A 760 23.62 0.45 -31.64
N PRO A 761 22.72 -0.38 -32.20
CA PRO A 761 21.69 0.07 -33.12
C PRO A 761 20.72 1.07 -32.49
N PHE A 762 20.15 1.97 -33.30
CA PHE A 762 19.15 2.96 -32.88
C PHE A 762 17.75 2.54 -33.34
N THR A 763 16.82 2.41 -32.40
CA THR A 763 15.39 2.18 -32.65
C THR A 763 14.68 3.52 -32.72
N SER A 764 14.17 3.87 -33.90
CA SER A 764 13.38 5.08 -34.10
C SER A 764 12.00 4.96 -33.47
N TYR A 765 11.50 6.08 -32.93
CA TYR A 765 10.10 6.23 -32.47
C TYR A 765 9.26 7.09 -33.42
N ALA A 766 9.76 7.36 -34.64
CA ALA A 766 9.15 8.26 -35.60
C ALA A 766 7.78 7.79 -36.16
N ASP A 767 7.42 6.53 -35.93
CA ASP A 767 6.10 5.96 -36.21
C ASP A 767 5.02 6.41 -35.20
N SER A 768 5.44 6.89 -34.03
CA SER A 768 4.57 7.40 -32.97
C SER A 768 4.75 8.90 -32.70
N LEU A 769 5.98 9.42 -32.85
CA LEU A 769 6.37 10.80 -32.53
C LEU A 769 7.01 11.45 -33.75
N PHE A 770 6.30 12.36 -34.42
CA PHE A 770 6.69 12.84 -35.76
C PHE A 770 7.64 14.04 -35.77
N CYS A 771 7.71 14.78 -34.66
CA CYS A 771 8.54 15.97 -34.59
C CYS A 771 10.02 15.61 -34.49
N ASP A 772 10.86 16.42 -35.14
CA ASP A 772 12.32 16.22 -35.24
C ASP A 772 13.11 17.52 -35.05
N SER A 773 12.39 18.62 -34.83
CA SER A 773 12.93 19.97 -34.86
C SER A 773 12.25 20.85 -33.83
N ALA A 774 12.99 21.84 -33.33
CA ALA A 774 12.44 22.91 -32.52
C ALA A 774 13.04 24.27 -32.92
N VAL A 775 12.21 25.30 -32.94
CA VAL A 775 12.65 26.70 -33.01
C VAL A 775 12.35 27.38 -31.67
N THR A 776 13.38 27.94 -31.05
CA THR A 776 13.32 28.52 -29.70
C THR A 776 13.48 30.03 -29.73
N GLY A 777 12.88 30.70 -28.76
CA GLY A 777 13.07 32.12 -28.49
C GLY A 777 12.39 32.52 -27.19
N ASN A 778 12.68 33.72 -26.70
CA ASN A 778 12.20 34.20 -25.41
C ASN A 778 11.22 35.36 -25.63
N VAL A 779 10.26 35.55 -24.72
CA VAL A 779 9.32 36.69 -24.76
C VAL A 779 9.10 37.25 -23.37
N ASP A 780 8.94 38.57 -23.26
CA ASP A 780 8.62 39.20 -21.99
C ASP A 780 7.22 38.78 -21.51
N HIS A 781 7.13 38.34 -20.26
CA HIS A 781 5.89 37.98 -19.58
C HIS A 781 5.33 39.11 -18.69
N GLY A 782 5.94 40.31 -18.71
CA GLY A 782 5.46 41.49 -17.99
C GLY A 782 5.50 41.32 -16.46
N GLY A 783 6.48 40.57 -15.96
CA GLY A 783 6.63 40.20 -14.55
C GLY A 783 5.70 39.10 -14.03
N VAL A 784 4.74 38.58 -14.81
CA VAL A 784 3.83 37.52 -14.37
C VAL A 784 4.48 36.14 -14.54
N LEU A 785 4.71 35.43 -13.43
CA LEU A 785 5.26 34.08 -13.43
C LEU A 785 4.14 33.05 -13.28
N LYS A 786 3.89 32.26 -14.32
CA LYS A 786 2.88 31.20 -14.31
C LYS A 786 3.47 29.96 -13.61
N PRO A 787 2.75 29.33 -12.66
CA PRO A 787 3.29 28.21 -11.88
C PRO A 787 3.25 26.86 -12.62
N TYR A 788 3.37 26.86 -13.95
CA TYR A 788 3.24 25.66 -14.79
C TYR A 788 3.92 25.86 -16.15
N THR A 789 4.25 24.75 -16.82
CA THR A 789 4.62 24.76 -18.23
C THR A 789 3.34 24.84 -19.08
N THR A 790 3.33 25.63 -20.15
CA THR A 790 2.23 25.58 -21.13
C THR A 790 2.64 24.76 -22.35
N ALA A 791 1.79 23.87 -22.81
CA ALA A 791 1.91 23.18 -24.09
C ALA A 791 0.76 23.62 -25.01
N THR A 792 1.09 24.37 -26.05
CA THR A 792 0.12 24.95 -26.99
C THR A 792 0.15 24.19 -28.32
N THR A 793 -1.00 23.73 -28.80
CA THR A 793 -1.13 23.13 -30.13
C THR A 793 -0.77 24.14 -31.23
N MET A 794 0.11 23.76 -32.15
CA MET A 794 0.54 24.57 -33.31
C MET A 794 0.22 23.85 -34.62
N ASN A 795 0.40 24.45 -35.80
CA ASN A 795 -0.06 23.84 -37.05
C ASN A 795 0.64 22.50 -37.40
N ALA A 796 1.93 22.35 -37.08
CA ALA A 796 2.75 21.18 -37.44
C ALA A 796 3.48 20.57 -36.23
N GLY A 797 2.89 20.70 -35.05
CA GLY A 797 3.46 20.25 -33.78
C GLY A 797 2.91 21.07 -32.63
N TRP A 798 3.75 21.45 -31.69
CA TRP A 798 3.33 22.17 -30.48
C TRP A 798 4.42 23.07 -29.92
N ARG A 799 4.04 24.03 -29.10
CA ARG A 799 4.94 25.01 -28.51
C ARG A 799 4.93 24.91 -26.99
N TRP A 800 6.11 24.82 -26.38
CA TRP A 800 6.23 25.00 -24.94
C TRP A 800 6.30 26.49 -24.56
N THR A 801 5.92 26.79 -23.32
CA THR A 801 6.20 28.06 -22.66
C THR A 801 6.62 27.76 -21.23
N ILE A 802 7.86 28.11 -20.90
CA ILE A 802 8.53 27.83 -19.63
C ILE A 802 8.87 29.17 -18.97
N PRO A 803 8.21 29.53 -17.86
CA PRO A 803 8.49 30.78 -17.17
C PRO A 803 9.84 30.75 -16.44
N THR A 804 10.73 31.68 -16.76
CA THR A 804 11.92 32.01 -15.96
C THR A 804 11.69 33.35 -15.25
N PRO A 805 12.53 33.78 -14.29
CA PRO A 805 12.32 35.06 -13.62
C PRO A 805 12.32 36.28 -14.55
N GLU A 806 13.06 36.20 -15.67
CA GLU A 806 13.27 37.27 -16.63
C GLU A 806 12.27 37.27 -17.79
N SER A 807 11.97 36.09 -18.34
CA SER A 807 11.13 35.95 -19.54
C SER A 807 10.48 34.58 -19.63
N ASP A 808 9.44 34.45 -20.45
CA ASP A 808 8.94 33.14 -20.86
C ASP A 808 9.89 32.60 -21.95
N HIS A 809 10.43 31.40 -21.75
CA HIS A 809 11.22 30.67 -22.74
C HIS A 809 10.30 29.78 -23.57
N LEU A 810 10.37 29.89 -24.90
CA LEU A 810 9.48 29.21 -25.83
C LEU A 810 10.27 28.30 -26.76
N GLY A 811 9.61 27.24 -27.19
CA GLY A 811 10.09 26.42 -28.29
C GLY A 811 8.94 25.78 -29.01
N TYR A 812 8.83 26.07 -30.30
CA TYR A 812 7.91 25.38 -31.19
C TYR A 812 8.62 24.11 -31.69
N VAL A 813 8.16 22.97 -31.18
CA VAL A 813 8.50 21.62 -31.62
C VAL A 813 7.66 21.28 -32.85
N PHE A 814 8.30 20.96 -33.98
CA PHE A 814 7.62 20.70 -35.25
C PHE A 814 8.26 19.55 -36.03
N ALA A 815 7.49 19.00 -36.96
CA ALA A 815 7.99 18.03 -37.94
C ALA A 815 8.52 18.76 -39.18
N SER A 816 9.83 18.68 -39.43
CA SER A 816 10.48 19.36 -40.57
C SER A 816 9.95 18.92 -41.94
N GLY A 817 9.39 17.71 -42.03
CA GLY A 817 8.72 17.23 -43.25
C GLY A 817 7.35 17.87 -43.51
N ALA A 818 6.76 18.57 -42.53
CA ALA A 818 5.45 19.20 -42.62
C ALA A 818 5.50 20.74 -42.65
N LEU A 819 6.60 21.35 -42.21
CA LEU A 819 6.76 22.80 -42.10
C LEU A 819 8.23 23.21 -42.26
N SER A 820 8.52 24.25 -43.06
CA SER A 820 9.89 24.77 -43.20
C SER A 820 10.36 25.49 -41.93
N ASP A 821 11.67 25.68 -41.79
CA ASP A 821 12.25 26.42 -40.66
C ASP A 821 11.75 27.88 -40.63
N GLU A 822 11.70 28.55 -41.79
CA GLU A 822 11.21 29.92 -41.92
C GLU A 822 9.73 30.02 -41.59
N GLU A 823 8.92 29.05 -42.04
CA GLU A 823 7.49 28.99 -41.74
C GLU A 823 7.24 28.74 -40.24
N ALA A 824 8.02 27.86 -39.61
CA ALA A 824 7.97 27.58 -38.18
C ALA A 824 8.35 28.81 -37.35
N ALA A 825 9.43 29.52 -37.72
CA ALA A 825 9.83 30.76 -37.05
C ALA A 825 8.76 31.85 -37.20
N ALA A 826 8.18 31.99 -38.40
CA ALA A 826 7.11 32.96 -38.64
C ALA A 826 5.84 32.61 -37.85
N GLU A 827 5.50 31.32 -37.72
CA GLU A 827 4.39 30.87 -36.89
C GLU A 827 4.65 31.11 -35.40
N LEU A 828 5.86 30.83 -34.92
CA LEU A 828 6.28 31.14 -33.55
C LEU A 828 6.09 32.64 -33.27
N ALA A 829 6.59 33.52 -34.14
CA ALA A 829 6.46 34.96 -34.00
C ALA A 829 5.01 35.46 -34.04
N ARG A 830 4.13 34.84 -34.84
CA ARG A 830 2.68 35.13 -34.82
C ARG A 830 2.03 34.69 -33.51
N SER A 831 2.42 33.54 -32.99
CA SER A 831 1.87 32.96 -31.76
C SER A 831 2.37 33.64 -30.48
N ALA A 832 3.52 34.31 -30.54
CA ALA A 832 4.14 35.08 -29.46
C ALA A 832 4.79 36.35 -30.03
N PRO A 833 4.01 37.42 -30.25
CA PRO A 833 4.54 38.69 -30.72
C PRO A 833 5.64 39.21 -29.80
N GLY A 834 6.78 39.62 -30.37
CA GLY A 834 7.93 40.10 -29.60
C GLY A 834 8.91 39.00 -29.15
N VAL A 835 8.75 37.77 -29.63
CA VAL A 835 9.75 36.71 -29.42
C VAL A 835 11.11 37.14 -29.99
N THR A 836 12.19 36.80 -29.27
CA THR A 836 13.57 37.07 -29.70
C THR A 836 13.95 36.33 -30.99
N GLU A 837 15.15 36.62 -31.51
CA GLU A 837 15.69 35.96 -32.69
C GLU A 837 15.65 34.42 -32.54
N PRO A 838 15.10 33.70 -33.55
CA PRO A 838 14.89 32.27 -33.47
C PRO A 838 16.19 31.48 -33.50
N ARG A 839 16.32 30.49 -32.61
CA ARG A 839 17.39 29.49 -32.63
C ARG A 839 16.83 28.11 -32.93
N PHE A 840 17.44 27.40 -33.88
CA PHE A 840 16.99 26.07 -34.28
C PHE A 840 17.76 24.96 -33.56
N VAL A 841 17.02 23.92 -33.18
CA VAL A 841 17.53 22.68 -32.60
C VAL A 841 16.96 21.51 -33.40
N ARG A 842 17.84 20.61 -33.84
CA ARG A 842 17.44 19.35 -34.49
C ARG A 842 17.62 18.21 -33.51
N PHE A 843 16.72 17.24 -33.58
CA PHE A 843 16.77 16.04 -32.76
C PHE A 843 16.22 14.84 -33.52
N ARG A 844 16.46 13.66 -32.95
CA ARG A 844 15.82 12.40 -33.39
C ARG A 844 15.18 11.76 -32.17
N VAL A 845 13.99 11.20 -32.35
CA VAL A 845 13.24 10.52 -31.29
C VAL A 845 13.45 9.01 -31.38
N GLY A 846 13.71 8.39 -30.24
CA GLY A 846 14.07 6.98 -30.18
C GLY A 846 15.12 6.69 -29.12
N ARG A 847 15.56 5.43 -29.08
CA ARG A 847 16.60 4.96 -28.17
C ARG A 847 17.55 4.00 -28.86
N HIS A 848 18.76 3.89 -28.35
CA HIS A 848 19.64 2.78 -28.69
C HIS A 848 19.08 1.46 -28.10
N HIS A 849 19.46 0.32 -28.70
CA HIS A 849 19.02 -1.01 -28.24
C HIS A 849 19.46 -1.28 -26.80
N GLU A 850 20.68 -0.89 -26.45
CA GLU A 850 21.29 -1.06 -25.14
C GLU A 850 21.77 0.31 -24.64
N ALA A 851 21.57 0.59 -23.36
CA ALA A 851 22.15 1.77 -22.72
C ALA A 851 23.60 1.49 -22.28
N TRP A 852 23.90 0.24 -21.95
CA TRP A 852 25.18 -0.18 -21.40
C TRP A 852 25.72 -1.37 -22.18
N ARG A 853 26.91 -1.21 -22.77
CA ARG A 853 27.63 -2.28 -23.48
C ARG A 853 29.12 -2.22 -23.13
N GLY A 854 29.70 -3.36 -22.76
CA GLY A 854 31.08 -3.43 -22.29
C GLY A 854 31.32 -2.48 -21.10
N ASN A 855 32.39 -1.70 -21.19
CA ASN A 855 32.74 -0.66 -20.22
C ASN A 855 32.18 0.72 -20.58
N VAL A 856 31.08 0.81 -21.34
CA VAL A 856 30.43 2.07 -21.71
C VAL A 856 28.96 2.04 -21.31
N MET A 857 28.48 3.11 -20.66
CA MET A 857 27.04 3.38 -20.52
C MET A 857 26.69 4.77 -21.07
N GLY A 858 25.68 4.84 -21.92
CA GLY A 858 25.10 6.09 -22.39
C GLY A 858 24.10 6.66 -21.38
N VAL A 859 24.23 7.96 -21.13
CA VAL A 859 23.32 8.72 -20.26
C VAL A 859 22.86 9.98 -20.99
N GLY A 860 21.54 10.20 -21.02
CA GLY A 860 20.86 11.27 -21.74
C GLY A 860 20.76 10.99 -23.24
N ASN A 861 20.87 12.05 -24.05
CA ASN A 861 20.59 11.99 -25.49
C ASN A 861 21.56 11.09 -26.29
N SER A 862 22.65 10.60 -25.68
CA SER A 862 23.54 9.59 -26.26
C SER A 862 22.91 8.19 -26.26
N TYR A 863 22.00 7.92 -25.33
CA TYR A 863 21.22 6.69 -25.29
C TYR A 863 19.84 6.88 -25.93
N ALA A 864 19.05 7.86 -25.44
CA ALA A 864 17.65 7.98 -25.82
C ALA A 864 17.13 9.41 -25.71
N PHE A 865 16.09 9.71 -26.49
CA PHE A 865 15.42 11.00 -26.47
C PHE A 865 13.98 10.89 -26.96
N VAL A 866 13.11 11.68 -26.34
CA VAL A 866 11.77 12.02 -26.84
C VAL A 866 11.59 13.52 -26.72
N GLU A 867 10.66 14.07 -27.49
CA GLU A 867 10.28 15.47 -27.40
C GLU A 867 9.83 15.87 -25.97
N PRO A 868 10.06 17.13 -25.54
CA PRO A 868 9.93 17.55 -24.14
C PRO A 868 8.48 17.79 -23.69
N LEU A 869 7.49 17.13 -24.31
CA LEU A 869 6.06 17.37 -24.08
C LEU A 869 5.64 17.13 -22.63
N GLU A 870 6.25 16.13 -21.98
CA GLU A 870 6.04 15.80 -20.57
C GLU A 870 7.28 16.08 -19.69
N SER A 871 8.25 16.85 -20.21
CA SER A 871 9.49 17.19 -19.48
C SER A 871 10.29 15.97 -18.99
N SER A 872 10.27 14.88 -19.75
CA SER A 872 10.82 13.58 -19.37
C SER A 872 12.35 13.45 -19.48
N GLY A 873 13.02 14.33 -20.22
CA GLY A 873 14.46 14.22 -20.52
C GLY A 873 15.34 14.17 -19.25
N LEU A 874 15.23 15.18 -18.39
CA LEU A 874 15.98 15.22 -17.13
C LEU A 874 15.55 14.12 -16.15
N MET A 875 14.27 13.74 -16.15
CA MET A 875 13.79 12.61 -15.34
C MET A 875 14.47 11.31 -15.75
N MET A 876 14.57 11.02 -17.05
CA MET A 876 15.24 9.82 -17.54
C MET A 876 16.76 9.86 -17.30
N ILE A 877 17.40 11.03 -17.41
CA ILE A 877 18.81 11.21 -17.01
C ILE A 877 19.00 10.84 -15.54
N THR A 878 18.14 11.33 -14.63
CA THR A 878 18.27 10.97 -13.20
C THR A 878 18.12 9.48 -12.96
N LEU A 879 17.19 8.81 -13.66
CA LEU A 879 17.00 7.37 -13.58
C LEU A 879 18.23 6.61 -14.10
N GLU A 880 18.77 6.99 -15.24
CA GLU A 880 19.96 6.37 -15.85
C GLU A 880 21.17 6.50 -14.93
N ILE A 881 21.35 7.66 -14.28
CA ILE A 881 22.37 7.90 -13.27
C ILE A 881 22.17 7.00 -12.05
N LEU A 882 20.93 6.88 -11.55
CA LEU A 882 20.62 6.01 -10.41
C LEU A 882 20.92 4.55 -10.74
N ALA A 883 20.54 4.09 -11.93
CA ALA A 883 20.83 2.74 -12.41
C ALA A 883 22.34 2.49 -12.53
N LEU A 884 23.09 3.45 -13.09
CA LEU A 884 24.54 3.38 -13.20
C LEU A 884 25.22 3.30 -11.82
N VAL A 885 24.98 4.28 -10.95
CA VAL A 885 25.66 4.39 -9.66
C VAL A 885 25.39 3.19 -8.78
N SER A 886 24.17 2.63 -8.85
CA SER A 886 23.78 1.47 -8.06
C SER A 886 24.32 0.16 -8.62
N SER A 887 24.49 0.05 -9.94
CA SER A 887 24.79 -1.22 -10.61
C SER A 887 26.24 -1.37 -11.11
N LEU A 888 27.05 -0.31 -11.02
CA LEU A 888 28.48 -0.36 -11.38
C LEU A 888 29.22 -1.34 -10.45
N PRO A 889 29.84 -2.42 -10.97
CA PRO A 889 30.61 -3.34 -10.12
C PRO A 889 31.85 -2.64 -9.54
N ALA A 890 32.46 -3.20 -8.51
CA ALA A 890 33.73 -2.69 -7.99
C ALA A 890 34.90 -3.11 -8.88
N SER A 891 34.77 -4.26 -9.55
CA SER A 891 35.76 -4.83 -10.44
C SER A 891 35.12 -5.53 -11.63
N TRP A 892 35.79 -5.54 -12.78
CA TRP A 892 35.38 -6.32 -13.93
C TRP A 892 35.56 -7.84 -13.77
N SER A 893 36.12 -8.27 -12.65
CA SER A 893 36.11 -9.68 -12.21
C SER A 893 34.76 -10.11 -11.62
N GLU A 894 33.86 -9.17 -11.30
CA GLU A 894 32.56 -9.42 -10.68
C GLU A 894 31.41 -9.51 -11.71
N PRO A 895 30.32 -10.22 -11.38
CA PRO A 895 29.09 -10.16 -12.16
C PRO A 895 28.53 -8.73 -12.22
N CYS A 896 28.06 -8.31 -13.40
CA CYS A 896 27.50 -6.98 -13.62
C CYS A 896 26.02 -7.09 -14.02
N ALA A 897 25.14 -6.28 -13.43
CA ALA A 897 23.70 -6.29 -13.70
C ALA A 897 23.30 -5.58 -15.02
N ARG A 898 24.23 -5.51 -15.98
CA ARG A 898 24.10 -4.75 -17.24
C ARG A 898 22.81 -5.08 -18.01
N ASP A 899 22.52 -6.37 -18.18
CA ASP A 899 21.37 -6.81 -18.99
C ASP A 899 20.04 -6.44 -18.34
N VAL A 900 19.97 -6.50 -17.01
CA VAL A 900 18.80 -6.06 -16.24
C VAL A 900 18.60 -4.55 -16.38
N VAL A 901 19.68 -3.78 -16.29
CA VAL A 901 19.64 -2.32 -16.50
C VAL A 901 19.19 -1.98 -17.92
N ASN A 902 19.73 -2.65 -18.94
CA ASN A 902 19.33 -2.46 -20.34
C ASN A 902 17.85 -2.76 -20.56
N GLN A 903 17.37 -3.90 -20.05
CA GLN A 903 15.96 -4.29 -20.20
C GLN A 903 15.03 -3.29 -19.50
N ALA A 904 15.37 -2.88 -18.27
CA ALA A 904 14.55 -1.96 -17.49
C ALA A 904 14.50 -0.55 -18.11
N LEU A 905 15.63 -0.02 -18.59
CA LEU A 905 15.68 1.28 -19.26
C LEU A 905 14.92 1.25 -20.59
N ALA A 906 15.10 0.19 -21.39
CA ALA A 906 14.36 0.00 -22.64
C ALA A 906 12.84 0.04 -22.41
N GLN A 907 12.34 -0.73 -21.44
CA GLN A 907 10.92 -0.77 -21.09
C GLN A 907 10.38 0.61 -20.68
N LYS A 908 11.13 1.37 -19.88
CA LYS A 908 10.71 2.69 -19.41
C LYS A 908 10.66 3.73 -20.53
N TRP A 909 11.62 3.70 -21.45
CA TRP A 909 11.61 4.57 -22.63
C TRP A 909 10.50 4.17 -23.63
N ASP A 910 10.25 2.88 -23.82
CA ASP A 910 9.16 2.41 -24.67
C ASP A 910 7.79 2.80 -24.08
N ALA A 911 7.60 2.69 -22.76
CA ALA A 911 6.40 3.16 -22.07
C ALA A 911 6.19 4.68 -22.22
N MET A 912 7.29 5.46 -22.14
CA MET A 912 7.27 6.91 -22.36
C MET A 912 6.81 7.27 -23.77
N ARG A 913 7.35 6.58 -24.79
CA ARG A 913 6.91 6.73 -26.19
C ARG A 913 5.40 6.57 -26.29
N TRP A 914 4.86 5.48 -25.74
CA TRP A 914 3.43 5.20 -25.86
C TRP A 914 2.58 6.26 -25.14
N PHE A 915 2.99 6.70 -23.96
CA PHE A 915 2.28 7.77 -23.24
C PHE A 915 2.25 9.07 -24.03
N LEU A 916 3.38 9.48 -24.61
CA LEU A 916 3.44 10.66 -25.47
C LEU A 916 2.58 10.51 -26.73
N THR A 917 2.46 9.30 -27.26
CA THR A 917 1.64 9.05 -28.45
C THR A 917 0.16 9.33 -28.21
N LEU A 918 -0.35 9.14 -26.99
CA LEU A 918 -1.72 9.46 -26.62
C LEU A 918 -2.03 10.95 -26.84
N HIS A 919 -1.06 11.83 -26.56
CA HIS A 919 -1.19 13.27 -26.73
C HIS A 919 -1.50 13.60 -28.19
N TYR A 920 -0.79 12.96 -29.12
CA TYR A 920 -0.97 13.17 -30.55
C TYR A 920 -2.25 12.53 -31.09
N ARG A 921 -2.47 11.25 -30.75
CA ARG A 921 -3.54 10.43 -31.33
C ARG A 921 -4.93 11.03 -31.15
N PHE A 922 -5.16 11.70 -30.02
CA PHE A 922 -6.47 12.20 -29.64
C PHE A 922 -6.57 13.73 -29.67
N ASN A 923 -5.60 14.45 -30.26
CA ASN A 923 -5.68 15.91 -30.34
C ASN A 923 -6.52 16.34 -31.54
N ASP A 924 -7.70 16.88 -31.27
CA ASP A 924 -8.61 17.44 -32.27
C ASP A 924 -8.71 18.98 -32.22
N ARG A 925 -7.77 19.64 -31.51
CA ARG A 925 -7.73 21.11 -31.38
C ARG A 925 -7.63 21.84 -32.71
N LEU A 926 -6.82 21.33 -33.64
CA LEU A 926 -6.60 21.88 -34.98
C LEU A 926 -6.81 20.82 -36.06
N ASP A 927 -7.23 21.26 -37.24
CA ASP A 927 -7.46 20.41 -38.41
C ASP A 927 -6.48 20.71 -39.55
N THR A 928 -5.17 20.61 -39.25
CA THR A 928 -4.10 20.72 -40.25
C THR A 928 -3.75 19.34 -40.83
N PRO A 929 -3.03 19.26 -41.97
CA PRO A 929 -2.53 17.99 -42.48
C PRO A 929 -1.74 17.20 -41.43
N PHE A 930 -0.85 17.87 -40.68
CA PHE A 930 -0.09 17.25 -39.59
C PHE A 930 -0.99 16.61 -38.53
N TRP A 931 -2.00 17.33 -38.04
CA TRP A 931 -2.89 16.80 -37.00
C TRP A 931 -3.84 15.72 -37.49
N ARG A 932 -4.24 15.76 -38.77
CA ARG A 932 -4.97 14.65 -39.40
C ARG A 932 -4.12 13.39 -39.45
N ASP A 933 -2.89 13.50 -39.94
CA ASP A 933 -1.93 12.40 -39.95
C ASP A 933 -1.64 11.90 -38.53
N ALA A 934 -1.49 12.79 -37.55
CA ALA A 934 -1.24 12.38 -36.17
C ALA A 934 -2.42 11.58 -35.59
N ARG A 935 -3.67 11.99 -35.82
CA ARG A 935 -4.85 11.25 -35.37
C ARG A 935 -5.03 9.93 -36.09
N GLU A 936 -4.61 9.82 -37.35
CA GLU A 936 -4.80 8.62 -38.17
C GLU A 936 -3.66 7.60 -37.99
N ARG A 937 -2.42 8.05 -37.97
CA ARG A 937 -1.21 7.22 -38.13
C ARG A 937 -0.44 6.96 -36.85
N SER A 938 -0.62 7.76 -35.80
CA SER A 938 0.08 7.54 -34.52
C SER A 938 -0.20 6.13 -33.99
N ASP A 939 0.84 5.32 -33.85
CA ASP A 939 0.72 3.95 -33.36
C ASP A 939 0.47 3.95 -31.84
N VAL A 940 -0.65 3.34 -31.43
CA VAL A 940 -1.03 3.14 -30.02
C VAL A 940 -1.12 1.66 -29.65
N SER A 941 -0.54 0.78 -30.47
CA SER A 941 -0.57 -0.68 -30.28
C SER A 941 -0.12 -1.10 -28.87
N GLY A 942 0.94 -0.48 -28.35
CA GLY A 942 1.48 -0.74 -27.01
C GLY A 942 0.53 -0.38 -25.84
N LEU A 943 -0.46 0.49 -26.06
CA LEU A 943 -1.46 0.87 -25.05
C LEU A 943 -2.88 0.41 -25.40
N ARG A 944 -3.05 -0.39 -26.47
CA ARG A 944 -4.35 -0.83 -26.93
C ARG A 944 -5.18 -1.51 -25.82
N PRO A 945 -4.63 -2.43 -25.01
CA PRO A 945 -5.39 -3.04 -23.91
C PRO A 945 -5.88 -2.03 -22.88
N LEU A 946 -5.07 -1.00 -22.59
CA LEU A 946 -5.41 0.06 -21.64
C LEU A 946 -6.51 0.98 -22.18
N LEU A 947 -6.47 1.29 -23.48
CA LEU A 947 -7.49 2.07 -24.18
C LEU A 947 -8.83 1.32 -24.25
N ASP A 948 -8.83 0.01 -24.50
CA ASP A 948 -10.04 -0.81 -24.49
C ASP A 948 -10.66 -0.86 -23.08
N ALA A 949 -9.81 -0.95 -22.03
CA ALA A 949 -10.26 -0.82 -20.65
C ALA A 949 -10.84 0.58 -20.37
N PHE A 950 -10.20 1.64 -20.87
CA PHE A 950 -10.67 3.02 -20.68
C PHE A 950 -12.04 3.22 -21.31
N ALA A 951 -12.25 2.74 -22.55
CA ALA A 951 -13.51 2.88 -23.27
C ALA A 951 -14.72 2.28 -22.53
N THR A 952 -14.50 1.16 -21.81
CA THR A 952 -15.58 0.47 -21.07
C THR A 952 -15.92 1.09 -19.72
N GLY A 953 -15.08 2.00 -19.21
CA GLY A 953 -15.21 2.52 -17.85
C GLY A 953 -14.00 3.35 -17.41
N ALA A 954 -14.15 4.68 -17.38
CA ALA A 954 -13.15 5.62 -16.87
C ALA A 954 -13.70 6.42 -15.66
N PRO A 955 -12.85 6.93 -14.76
CA PRO A 955 -11.39 6.81 -14.70
C PRO A 955 -10.92 5.38 -14.39
N LEU A 956 -9.84 4.93 -15.04
CA LEU A 956 -9.19 3.64 -14.83
C LEU A 956 -8.76 3.43 -13.39
N ARG A 957 -8.23 4.47 -12.73
CA ARG A 957 -7.82 4.40 -11.32
C ARG A 957 -8.96 4.08 -10.36
N PHE A 958 -10.21 4.28 -10.76
CA PHE A 958 -11.39 3.97 -9.93
C PHE A 958 -12.02 2.60 -10.25
N ARG A 959 -11.36 1.77 -11.08
CA ARG A 959 -11.71 0.36 -11.22
C ARG A 959 -11.55 -0.37 -9.89
N ASP A 960 -12.21 -1.52 -9.76
CA ASP A 960 -12.06 -2.37 -8.58
C ASP A 960 -10.59 -2.76 -8.37
N ALA A 961 -10.21 -3.05 -7.13
CA ALA A 961 -8.80 -3.21 -6.75
C ALA A 961 -8.07 -4.30 -7.56
N VAL A 962 -8.77 -5.38 -7.94
CA VAL A 962 -8.19 -6.47 -8.73
C VAL A 962 -7.92 -5.99 -10.16
N THR A 963 -8.93 -5.44 -10.82
CA THR A 963 -8.77 -4.89 -12.17
C THR A 963 -7.72 -3.77 -12.21
N ARG A 964 -7.71 -2.89 -11.21
CA ARG A 964 -6.73 -1.79 -11.12
C ARG A 964 -5.30 -2.31 -11.07
N GLY A 965 -4.98 -3.32 -10.26
CA GLY A 965 -3.63 -3.88 -10.20
C GLY A 965 -3.13 -4.45 -11.53
N PHE A 966 -4.01 -5.06 -12.33
CA PHE A 966 -3.66 -5.47 -13.69
C PHE A 966 -3.42 -4.28 -14.62
N LEU A 967 -4.23 -3.23 -14.51
CA LEU A 967 -4.09 -2.02 -15.32
C LEU A 967 -2.82 -1.24 -14.96
N GLU A 968 -2.45 -1.17 -13.68
CA GLU A 968 -1.22 -0.55 -13.19
C GLU A 968 0.03 -1.20 -13.83
N SER A 969 0.00 -2.52 -14.03
CA SER A 969 1.10 -3.25 -14.69
C SER A 969 1.26 -2.89 -16.18
N ALA A 970 0.23 -2.31 -16.79
CA ALA A 970 0.24 -1.84 -18.18
C ALA A 970 0.38 -0.31 -18.30
N ALA A 971 0.37 0.42 -17.18
CA ALA A 971 0.45 1.87 -17.17
C ALA A 971 1.91 2.35 -17.31
N PRO A 972 2.14 3.56 -17.86
CA PRO A 972 3.47 4.15 -17.91
C PRO A 972 4.03 4.38 -16.49
N THR A 973 5.23 3.85 -16.22
CA THR A 973 5.82 3.74 -14.86
C THR A 973 5.92 5.03 -14.04
N PHE A 974 5.94 6.21 -14.68
CA PHE A 974 6.13 7.50 -13.99
C PHE A 974 4.86 8.34 -13.84
N TYR A 975 3.85 8.08 -14.67
CA TYR A 975 2.63 8.87 -14.70
C TYR A 975 1.42 8.07 -14.22
N GLY A 976 1.52 6.74 -14.23
CA GLY A 976 0.50 5.86 -13.69
C GLY A 976 -0.80 5.84 -14.49
N LEU A 977 -1.82 5.26 -13.87
CA LEU A 977 -3.19 5.28 -14.38
C LEU A 977 -3.80 6.67 -14.27
N GLU A 978 -3.41 7.39 -13.23
CA GLU A 978 -3.67 8.80 -13.03
C GLU A 978 -3.35 9.51 -14.33
N GLY A 979 -2.08 9.48 -14.75
CA GLY A 979 -1.47 10.00 -15.98
C GLY A 979 -2.38 9.90 -17.19
N VAL A 980 -2.70 8.64 -17.47
CA VAL A 980 -3.52 8.23 -18.60
C VAL A 980 -4.94 8.78 -18.48
N ASP A 981 -5.56 8.72 -17.29
CA ASP A 981 -6.90 9.24 -17.07
C ASP A 981 -6.99 10.75 -17.32
N CYS A 982 -6.07 11.57 -16.79
CA CYS A 982 -6.11 13.03 -17.02
C CYS A 982 -5.96 13.37 -18.50
N LEU A 983 -5.05 12.69 -19.20
CA LEU A 983 -4.81 12.98 -20.61
C LEU A 983 -6.02 12.62 -21.47
N LEU A 984 -6.52 11.38 -21.35
CA LEU A 984 -7.65 10.91 -22.15
C LEU A 984 -8.94 11.66 -21.81
N LEU A 985 -9.21 11.93 -20.53
CA LEU A 985 -10.40 12.69 -20.13
C LEU A 985 -10.27 14.18 -20.49
N GLY A 986 -9.08 14.76 -20.37
CA GLY A 986 -8.79 16.15 -20.76
C GLY A 986 -8.99 16.39 -22.26
N GLN A 987 -8.57 15.42 -23.08
CA GLN A 987 -8.81 15.40 -24.52
C GLN A 987 -10.22 14.96 -24.92
N LYS A 988 -11.10 14.67 -23.95
CA LYS A 988 -12.49 14.21 -24.17
C LYS A 988 -12.59 12.94 -25.01
N VAL A 989 -11.64 12.03 -24.84
CA VAL A 989 -11.66 10.71 -25.51
C VAL A 989 -12.94 9.97 -25.11
N PRO A 990 -13.71 9.42 -26.07
CA PRO A 990 -14.97 8.75 -25.77
C PRO A 990 -14.81 7.60 -24.78
N THR A 991 -15.60 7.63 -23.71
CA THR A 991 -15.61 6.61 -22.67
C THR A 991 -16.95 6.57 -21.95
N ARG A 992 -17.26 5.42 -21.35
CA ARG A 992 -18.29 5.33 -20.32
C ARG A 992 -17.70 5.80 -18.98
N LEU A 993 -18.23 6.90 -18.42
CA LEU A 993 -17.86 7.31 -17.08
C LEU A 993 -18.39 6.33 -16.02
N LEU A 994 -17.54 5.97 -15.07
CA LEU A 994 -17.90 5.23 -13.87
C LEU A 994 -18.83 6.08 -12.98
N PRO A 995 -19.76 5.45 -12.25
CA PRO A 995 -20.66 6.18 -11.37
C PRO A 995 -19.87 6.80 -10.21
N ALA A 996 -20.16 8.07 -9.89
CA ALA A 996 -19.69 8.66 -8.66
C ALA A 996 -20.28 7.92 -7.45
N THR A 997 -19.42 7.50 -6.53
CA THR A 997 -19.81 6.76 -5.30
C THR A 997 -20.24 7.70 -4.16
N GLU A 998 -19.89 8.98 -4.26
CA GLU A 998 -20.22 9.99 -3.26
C GLU A 998 -21.45 10.84 -3.65
N PRO A 999 -22.16 11.40 -2.66
CA PRO A 999 -23.17 12.41 -2.91
C PRO A 999 -22.55 13.65 -3.55
N HIS A 1000 -23.26 14.19 -4.53
CA HIS A 1000 -22.79 15.32 -5.31
C HIS A 1000 -22.49 16.58 -4.46
N GLU A 1001 -23.27 16.84 -3.42
CA GLU A 1001 -23.02 17.96 -2.50
C GLU A 1001 -21.68 17.83 -1.75
N ALA A 1002 -21.19 16.62 -1.51
CA ALA A 1002 -19.91 16.40 -0.84
C ALA A 1002 -18.75 16.93 -1.71
N TRP A 1003 -18.81 16.67 -3.01
CA TRP A 1003 -17.86 17.22 -3.97
C TRP A 1003 -17.92 18.74 -4.02
N ARG A 1004 -19.12 19.33 -4.12
CA ARG A 1004 -19.29 20.80 -4.13
C ARG A 1004 -18.71 21.47 -2.88
N ARG A 1005 -18.92 20.86 -1.71
CA ARG A 1005 -18.32 21.33 -0.45
C ARG A 1005 -16.80 21.26 -0.47
N ARG A 1006 -16.22 20.16 -0.95
CA ARG A 1006 -14.75 20.05 -1.08
C ARG A 1006 -14.19 21.09 -2.04
N LYS A 1007 -14.84 21.30 -3.20
CA LYS A 1007 -14.44 22.33 -4.16
C LYS A 1007 -14.50 23.72 -3.53
N ALA A 1008 -15.56 24.05 -2.80
CA ALA A 1008 -15.69 25.36 -2.15
C ALA A 1008 -14.55 25.62 -1.15
N GLY A 1009 -14.14 24.62 -0.37
CA GLY A 1009 -12.98 24.71 0.53
C GLY A 1009 -11.66 24.87 -0.23
N ALA A 1010 -11.47 24.13 -1.33
CA ALA A 1010 -10.29 24.29 -2.18
C ALA A 1010 -10.22 25.69 -2.84
N ASP A 1011 -11.33 26.20 -3.37
CA ASP A 1011 -11.41 27.56 -3.93
C ASP A 1011 -11.07 28.63 -2.87
N ALA A 1012 -11.49 28.42 -1.62
CA ALA A 1012 -11.19 29.32 -0.51
C ALA A 1012 -9.70 29.34 -0.14
N LEU A 1013 -9.01 28.19 -0.24
CA LEU A 1013 -7.55 28.13 -0.09
C LEU A 1013 -6.86 28.85 -1.26
N VAL A 1014 -7.29 28.59 -2.50
CA VAL A 1014 -6.69 29.19 -3.69
C VAL A 1014 -6.79 30.71 -3.69
N ARG A 1015 -7.90 31.29 -3.20
CA ARG A 1015 -8.04 32.75 -3.03
C ARG A 1015 -6.99 33.36 -2.11
N GLN A 1016 -6.47 32.59 -1.16
CA GLN A 1016 -5.51 33.07 -0.16
C GLN A 1016 -4.06 32.84 -0.55
N GLY A 1017 -3.77 31.96 -1.50
CA GLY A 1017 -2.41 31.76 -2.01
C GLY A 1017 -1.92 32.99 -2.77
N VAL A 1018 -0.63 33.31 -2.66
CA VAL A 1018 -0.02 34.45 -3.34
C VAL A 1018 0.37 34.12 -4.79
N GLY A 1019 0.79 35.13 -5.55
CA GLY A 1019 1.39 34.92 -6.87
C GLY A 1019 2.79 34.30 -6.76
N GLN A 1020 3.24 33.59 -7.79
CA GLN A 1020 4.52 32.88 -7.75
C GLN A 1020 5.73 33.80 -7.50
N ARG A 1021 5.74 35.02 -8.07
CA ARG A 1021 6.83 35.98 -7.85
C ARG A 1021 6.98 36.38 -6.39
N GLU A 1022 5.88 36.79 -5.75
CA GLU A 1022 5.85 37.14 -4.32
C GLU A 1022 6.33 35.96 -3.45
N ALA A 1023 5.93 34.73 -3.79
CA ALA A 1023 6.39 33.55 -3.08
C ALA A 1023 7.88 33.26 -3.27
N LEU A 1024 8.43 33.41 -4.48
CA LEU A 1024 9.85 33.22 -4.73
C LEU A 1024 10.68 34.27 -3.98
N ASP A 1025 10.23 35.53 -3.96
CA ASP A 1025 10.88 36.60 -3.20
C ASP A 1025 10.87 36.28 -1.69
N ALA A 1026 9.78 35.72 -1.17
CA ALA A 1026 9.70 35.27 0.22
C ALA A 1026 10.68 34.12 0.53
N PHE A 1027 10.84 33.16 -0.37
CA PHE A 1027 11.78 32.04 -0.21
C PHE A 1027 13.24 32.49 -0.28
N ALA A 1028 13.55 33.48 -1.13
CA ALA A 1028 14.86 34.10 -1.18
C ALA A 1028 15.20 34.87 0.11
N ALA A 1029 14.20 35.49 0.75
CA ALA A 1029 14.36 36.25 1.98
C ALA A 1029 14.40 35.38 3.25
N ASP A 1030 13.74 34.22 3.25
CA ASP A 1030 13.63 33.33 4.41
C ASP A 1030 14.04 31.88 4.07
N PRO A 1031 15.30 31.51 4.32
CA PRO A 1031 15.80 30.14 4.14
C PRO A 1031 15.02 29.08 4.94
N ALA A 1032 14.31 29.46 6.02
CA ALA A 1032 13.53 28.51 6.81
C ALA A 1032 12.33 27.93 6.03
N LEU A 1033 11.88 28.61 4.96
CA LEU A 1033 10.85 28.09 4.06
C LEU A 1033 11.36 26.92 3.20
N HIS A 1034 12.63 26.93 2.81
CA HIS A 1034 13.27 25.79 2.13
C HIS A 1034 13.40 24.60 3.09
N ALA A 1035 13.90 24.84 4.30
CA ALA A 1035 14.02 23.81 5.34
C ALA A 1035 12.64 23.21 5.68
N ALA A 1036 11.57 24.02 5.67
CA ALA A 1036 10.21 23.53 5.89
C ALA A 1036 9.73 22.51 4.85
N ILE A 1037 10.30 22.50 3.65
CA ILE A 1037 9.98 21.53 2.60
C ILE A 1037 10.93 20.34 2.65
N LEU A 1038 12.24 20.57 2.84
CA LEU A 1038 13.25 19.51 2.73
C LEU A 1038 13.43 18.70 4.01
N ASP A 1039 13.26 19.31 5.18
CA ASP A 1039 13.60 18.69 6.46
C ASP A 1039 12.38 18.16 7.24
N ASP A 1040 11.17 18.57 6.86
CA ASP A 1040 9.93 18.09 7.50
C ASP A 1040 9.69 16.62 7.13
N PRO A 1041 9.70 15.66 8.08
CA PRO A 1041 9.47 14.24 7.81
C PRO A 1041 8.09 13.91 7.24
N GLY A 1042 7.14 14.85 7.31
CA GLY A 1042 5.81 14.75 6.71
C GLY A 1042 5.73 15.34 5.29
N SER A 1043 6.83 15.89 4.78
CA SER A 1043 6.92 16.48 3.43
C SER A 1043 6.94 15.40 2.35
N TRP A 1044 6.34 15.64 1.19
CA TRP A 1044 6.46 14.74 0.04
C TRP A 1044 7.90 14.64 -0.45
N VAL A 1045 8.74 15.66 -0.25
CA VAL A 1045 10.16 15.60 -0.64
C VAL A 1045 10.93 14.63 0.28
N SER A 1046 10.59 14.65 1.58
CA SER A 1046 11.08 13.69 2.58
C SER A 1046 10.40 12.30 2.48
N ALA A 1047 9.21 12.20 1.90
CA ALA A 1047 8.54 10.92 1.72
C ALA A 1047 8.87 10.28 0.36
N SER A 1048 9.33 11.07 -0.62
CA SER A 1048 9.62 10.62 -1.97
C SER A 1048 11.05 10.13 -2.12
N GLY A 1049 11.23 8.81 -2.00
CA GLY A 1049 12.27 8.02 -2.68
C GLY A 1049 13.74 8.39 -2.46
N THR A 1050 14.04 9.40 -1.67
CA THR A 1050 15.37 10.06 -1.62
C THR A 1050 15.76 10.38 -0.20
N ASP A 1051 14.78 10.48 0.68
CA ASP A 1051 14.94 10.51 2.13
C ASP A 1051 15.38 9.17 2.75
N ARG A 1052 15.42 8.10 1.94
CA ARG A 1052 16.11 6.84 2.28
C ARG A 1052 17.55 6.75 1.73
N LEU A 1053 18.01 7.77 1.01
CA LEU A 1053 19.37 7.82 0.44
C LEU A 1053 20.28 8.82 1.16
N VAL A 1054 19.75 9.87 1.82
CA VAL A 1054 20.55 11.05 2.22
C VAL A 1054 20.12 11.61 3.58
N ARG A 1055 20.41 10.91 4.68
CA ARG A 1055 20.63 11.60 5.97
C ARG A 1055 22.13 11.78 6.23
N ASN A 1056 22.55 13.01 6.46
CA ASN A 1056 23.92 13.38 6.79
C ASN A 1056 24.38 12.77 8.12
N GLU A 1057 25.59 12.22 8.16
CA GLU A 1057 26.61 12.66 9.12
C GLU A 1057 27.62 13.51 8.33
N GLU A 1058 28.06 14.63 8.90
CA GLU A 1058 28.93 15.62 8.24
C GLU A 1058 30.23 15.00 7.69
N PRO A 1059 30.65 15.30 6.45
CA PRO A 1059 32.02 15.03 6.03
C PRO A 1059 32.92 16.15 6.54
N SER A 1060 33.77 15.85 7.53
CA SER A 1060 34.86 16.75 7.91
C SER A 1060 35.82 16.90 6.74
N PHE A 1061 35.74 18.02 6.01
CA PHE A 1061 36.80 18.47 5.11
C PHE A 1061 37.86 19.19 5.94
N ALA A 1062 38.69 18.42 6.66
CA ALA A 1062 39.91 18.94 7.26
C ALA A 1062 41.10 18.66 6.31
N PRO A 1063 41.96 19.65 5.99
CA PRO A 1063 43.13 19.43 5.14
C PRO A 1063 44.23 18.65 5.89
N PRO A 1064 45.05 17.84 5.20
CA PRO A 1064 46.12 17.08 5.85
C PRO A 1064 47.36 17.95 6.09
N ALA A 1065 47.69 18.20 7.36
CA ALA A 1065 48.98 18.68 7.86
C ALA A 1065 48.94 18.62 9.41
N ARG A 1066 49.89 18.12 10.20
CA ARG A 1066 51.33 17.87 10.03
C ARG A 1066 51.75 16.81 11.07
N ALA A 1067 52.74 16.00 10.72
CA ALA A 1067 53.56 15.26 11.67
C ALA A 1067 54.46 16.20 12.51
N ALA A 1068 54.97 15.67 13.63
CA ALA A 1068 55.91 16.24 14.62
C ALA A 1068 55.25 17.09 15.73
N ALA A 1069 55.59 17.01 17.02
CA ALA A 1069 56.53 16.21 17.79
C ALA A 1069 56.23 16.46 19.30
N ALA A 1070 56.68 15.53 20.16
CA ALA A 1070 57.02 15.66 21.58
C ALA A 1070 56.68 16.97 22.32
N THR A 1071 55.82 16.89 23.35
CA THR A 1071 56.18 17.04 24.79
C THR A 1071 54.97 16.75 25.66
#